data_AF-A0A2T7T0N8-F1
#
_entry.id   AF-A0A2T7T0N8-F1
#
_cell.length_a   1.000
_cell.length_b   1.000
_cell.length_c   1.000
_cell.angle_alpha   90.00
_cell.angle_beta   90.00
_cell.angle_gamma   90.00
#
_symmetry.space_group_name_H-M   'P 1'
#
loop_
_entity.id
_entity.type
_entity.pdbx_description
1 polymer ?
#
loop_
_entity_poly.entity_id
_entity_poly.type
_entity_poly.pdbx_seq_one_letter_code
_entity_poly.pdbx_strand_id
1 'polypeptide(L)'
;MAIAQQVFETGSKVAAVSAGELSSALREGVEQYVGWPYKVTSARVVDSDGTASVPFAAVVYATKGDSPVTAPAQLPADSVAVVIDATDSLTIDKFRAAYARVAVAKRLKKSPAPELGTPTTTVTLGLIYAQRSDLTLEAIAEELKRLNATTPSGEWPDMIVVASMGAIQYAVQFPGESLSGDYLPPAEGALRKYVPAVYVVIVLRPTGTFTFNKMMSFVVAHLGIFSPGAKLSDFTEFLDGVPRTAVVVSGYQYDLKGSLNPVPSDQYQDRLMPAAPIQITDRRGKHLGTIQLIPWQDGGTIVLRGKLPLLGLLPFFGRQNILKAGVVTRPDDLQISYVLPITPADFGDMLTRFQQQSNMLVKQTQTQWLVQKLADEGSASPFMARLFMGLMRLRDAVYSDPVERDRFDKAFDFVPTSLFTVRSTAKEISELWSGHALKIATGEVVRRQGVAIHIDESIDKELRRQVEHFLNSAARVIKQGMQGLTAQLGVDIGFMFKQQTAFERGIAELKATAPLLAEYLDQSRQTWSERLIKSRIDLEHNNWSLPRVSYDTSGANIVAVEPLVAGQPVTEFVQGMLDRVCCFVEDVTAHCIQKKMPAPITIAEIPLAQRRPEAPERFQVTLAVGGKPRWEISYQSQPFEKV
;
A
#
# COMPACT_ATOMS: atom_id res chain seq x y z
N MET A 1 35.65 15.40 2.41
CA MET A 1 34.18 15.58 2.32
C MET A 1 33.56 14.19 2.30
N ALA A 2 32.42 13.98 2.96
CA ALA A 2 31.73 12.69 2.94
C ALA A 2 31.29 12.33 1.51
N ILE A 3 31.37 11.04 1.12
CA ILE A 3 31.01 10.57 -0.23
C ILE A 3 29.59 11.00 -0.62
N ALA A 4 28.64 10.90 0.31
CA ALA A 4 27.25 11.33 0.13
C ALA A 4 27.11 12.77 -0.42
N GLN A 5 27.90 13.70 0.14
CA GLN A 5 27.88 15.11 -0.24
C GLN A 5 28.43 15.31 -1.66
N GLN A 6 29.51 14.60 -2.01
CA GLN A 6 30.09 14.68 -3.34
C GLN A 6 29.14 14.13 -4.41
N VAL A 7 28.53 12.98 -4.13
CA VAL A 7 27.56 12.37 -5.05
C VAL A 7 26.32 13.25 -5.21
N PHE A 8 25.88 13.89 -4.12
CA PHE A 8 24.78 14.85 -4.15
C PHE A 8 25.10 16.06 -5.04
N GLU A 9 26.29 16.64 -4.91
CA GLU A 9 26.76 17.75 -5.75
C GLU A 9 26.89 17.33 -7.23
N THR A 10 27.42 16.14 -7.51
CA THR A 10 27.45 15.59 -8.87
C THR A 10 26.02 15.42 -9.41
N GLY A 11 25.11 14.86 -8.62
CA GLY A 11 23.71 14.68 -8.96
C GLY A 11 23.00 15.99 -9.29
N SER A 12 23.25 17.04 -8.50
CA SER A 12 22.73 18.38 -8.74
C SER A 12 23.24 18.95 -10.07
N LYS A 13 24.52 18.75 -10.41
CA LYS A 13 25.08 19.20 -11.68
C LYS A 13 24.44 18.48 -12.86
N VAL A 14 24.32 17.14 -12.77
CA VAL A 14 23.67 16.32 -13.82
C VAL A 14 22.21 16.74 -14.01
N ALA A 15 21.48 17.01 -12.93
CA ALA A 15 20.09 17.44 -13.00
C ALA A 15 19.91 18.85 -13.58
N ALA A 16 20.93 19.71 -13.50
CA ALA A 16 20.85 21.13 -13.88
C ALA A 16 21.35 21.45 -15.30
N VAL A 17 21.83 20.47 -16.06
CA VAL A 17 22.38 20.70 -17.41
C VAL A 17 21.33 21.09 -18.44
N SER A 18 21.77 21.71 -19.54
CA SER A 18 20.88 22.10 -20.62
C SER A 18 20.41 20.89 -21.43
N ALA A 19 19.31 21.04 -22.18
CA ALA A 19 18.85 20.01 -23.09
C ALA A 19 19.96 19.63 -24.09
N GLY A 20 20.17 18.33 -24.29
CA GLY A 20 21.24 17.79 -25.14
C GLY A 20 22.59 17.58 -24.45
N GLU A 21 22.82 18.13 -23.25
CA GLU A 21 24.06 17.93 -22.48
C GLU A 21 23.95 16.77 -21.48
N LEU A 22 22.73 16.31 -21.21
CA LEU A 22 22.42 15.28 -20.21
C LEU A 22 23.29 14.03 -20.33
N SER A 23 23.42 13.49 -21.55
CA SER A 23 24.20 12.27 -21.78
C SER A 23 25.68 12.43 -21.45
N SER A 24 26.29 13.61 -21.70
CA SER A 24 27.70 13.81 -21.35
C SER A 24 27.88 13.95 -19.85
N ALA A 25 27.06 14.81 -19.22
CA ALA A 25 27.13 15.03 -17.78
C ALA A 25 26.85 13.76 -16.98
N LEU A 26 25.88 12.94 -17.42
CA LEU A 26 25.58 11.66 -16.80
C LEU A 26 26.77 10.70 -16.87
N ARG A 27 27.44 10.57 -18.02
CA ARG A 27 28.65 9.73 -18.15
C ARG A 27 29.76 10.19 -17.23
N GLU A 28 30.08 11.48 -17.25
CA GLU A 28 31.12 12.08 -16.42
C GLU A 28 30.81 11.91 -14.92
N GLY A 29 29.54 12.04 -14.54
CA GLY A 29 29.09 11.82 -13.18
C GLY A 29 29.21 10.37 -12.73
N VAL A 30 28.86 9.40 -13.59
CA VAL A 30 28.96 7.96 -13.27
C VAL A 30 30.42 7.49 -13.22
N GLU A 31 31.27 7.95 -14.15
CA GLU A 31 32.70 7.59 -14.23
C GLU A 31 33.44 7.89 -12.91
N GLN A 32 33.05 8.94 -12.18
CA GLN A 32 33.65 9.32 -10.90
C GLN A 32 33.56 8.24 -9.81
N TYR A 33 32.61 7.30 -9.92
CA TYR A 33 32.25 6.41 -8.81
C TYR A 33 32.31 4.90 -9.13
N VAL A 34 32.45 4.50 -10.40
CA VAL A 34 32.44 3.06 -10.79
C VAL A 34 33.77 2.34 -10.58
N GLY A 35 34.84 3.04 -10.23
CA GLY A 35 36.12 2.45 -9.80
C GLY A 35 36.79 1.50 -10.81
N TRP A 36 37.89 0.84 -10.41
CA TRP A 36 38.54 -0.17 -11.26
C TRP A 36 37.78 -1.51 -11.14
N PRO A 37 37.57 -2.29 -12.23
CA PRO A 37 38.11 -2.12 -13.60
C PRO A 37 37.17 -1.38 -14.58
N TYR A 38 36.23 -0.60 -14.06
CA TYR A 38 35.15 -0.06 -14.87
C TYR A 38 35.48 1.29 -15.51
N LYS A 39 34.93 1.47 -16.71
CA LYS A 39 34.94 2.69 -17.50
C LYS A 39 33.56 2.97 -18.05
N VAL A 40 33.30 4.22 -18.40
CA VAL A 40 32.02 4.71 -18.88
C VAL A 40 32.18 5.37 -20.24
N THR A 41 31.36 4.96 -21.20
CA THR A 41 31.31 5.58 -22.53
C THR A 41 29.89 5.58 -23.09
N SER A 42 29.68 6.23 -24.23
CA SER A 42 28.50 5.97 -25.07
C SER A 42 28.91 4.96 -26.15
N ALA A 43 28.21 3.83 -26.22
CA ALA A 43 28.49 2.77 -27.17
C ALA A 43 27.26 1.91 -27.44
N ARG A 44 27.28 1.16 -28.54
CA ARG A 44 26.41 -0.01 -28.76
C ARG A 44 26.99 -1.22 -28.03
N VAL A 45 26.13 -2.13 -27.61
CA VAL A 45 26.54 -3.42 -27.04
C VAL A 45 26.26 -4.51 -28.05
N VAL A 46 27.21 -5.42 -28.24
CA VAL A 46 27.11 -6.51 -29.24
C VAL A 46 27.44 -7.84 -28.57
N ASP A 47 26.61 -8.86 -28.78
CA ASP A 47 26.89 -10.21 -28.29
C ASP A 47 27.72 -11.06 -29.27
N SER A 48 28.07 -12.27 -28.85
CA SER A 48 28.83 -13.23 -29.67
C SER A 48 28.15 -13.63 -30.97
N ASP A 49 26.82 -13.49 -31.04
CA ASP A 49 26.00 -13.87 -32.19
C ASP A 49 25.84 -12.71 -33.20
N GLY A 50 26.45 -11.55 -32.91
CA GLY A 50 26.36 -10.35 -33.74
C GLY A 50 25.08 -9.55 -33.52
N THR A 51 24.27 -9.89 -32.51
CA THR A 51 23.10 -9.08 -32.14
C THR A 51 23.59 -7.81 -31.45
N ALA A 52 23.07 -6.65 -31.88
CA ALA A 52 23.52 -5.35 -31.39
C ALA A 52 22.38 -4.52 -30.83
N SER A 53 22.67 -3.78 -29.75
CA SER A 53 21.80 -2.71 -29.26
C SER A 53 21.99 -1.43 -30.07
N VAL A 54 21.10 -0.46 -29.84
CA VAL A 54 21.37 0.95 -30.18
C VAL A 54 22.38 1.55 -29.19
N PRO A 55 22.98 2.72 -29.50
CA PRO A 55 23.86 3.40 -28.55
C PRO A 55 23.09 3.84 -27.31
N PHE A 56 23.67 3.64 -26.13
CA PHE A 56 23.16 4.16 -24.87
C PHE A 56 23.85 5.47 -24.48
N ALA A 57 23.18 6.26 -23.62
CA ALA A 57 23.73 7.50 -23.12
C ALA A 57 24.97 7.25 -22.26
N ALA A 58 24.95 6.21 -21.42
CA ALA A 58 26.10 5.72 -20.68
C ALA A 58 26.12 4.19 -20.65
N VAL A 59 27.30 3.60 -20.84
CA VAL A 59 27.57 2.17 -20.72
C VAL A 59 28.77 2.01 -19.79
N VAL A 60 28.57 1.31 -18.67
CA VAL A 60 29.64 0.94 -17.73
C VAL A 60 30.19 -0.41 -18.18
N TYR A 61 31.49 -0.50 -18.44
CA TYR A 61 32.14 -1.72 -18.94
C TYR A 61 33.49 -1.97 -18.29
N ALA A 62 33.86 -3.24 -18.13
CA ALA A 62 35.14 -3.66 -17.60
C ALA A 62 36.23 -3.65 -18.69
N THR A 63 37.42 -3.13 -18.36
CA THR A 63 38.60 -3.14 -19.22
C THR A 63 39.71 -4.02 -18.64
N LYS A 64 40.42 -4.75 -19.50
CA LYS A 64 41.55 -5.64 -19.12
C LYS A 64 42.89 -4.91 -18.97
N GLY A 65 42.98 -3.60 -19.24
CA GLY A 65 44.23 -2.83 -19.20
C GLY A 65 44.04 -1.31 -19.38
N ASP A 66 45.12 -0.60 -19.73
CA ASP A 66 45.08 0.84 -20.02
C ASP A 66 44.08 1.13 -21.14
N SER A 67 43.27 2.18 -20.94
CA SER A 67 42.18 2.53 -21.84
C SER A 67 42.67 2.77 -23.27
N PRO A 68 41.93 2.31 -24.30
CA PRO A 68 42.22 2.69 -25.67
C PRO A 68 42.20 4.23 -25.81
N VAL A 69 43.08 4.77 -26.64
CA VAL A 69 43.23 6.23 -26.89
C VAL A 69 41.92 6.88 -27.38
N THR A 70 41.03 6.09 -27.97
CA THR A 70 39.73 6.54 -28.51
C THR A 70 38.59 5.76 -27.86
N ALA A 71 37.50 6.45 -27.52
CA ALA A 71 36.29 5.83 -26.98
C ALA A 71 35.71 4.81 -27.96
N PRO A 72 35.43 3.56 -27.54
CA PRO A 72 34.92 2.53 -28.42
C PRO A 72 33.47 2.81 -28.81
N ALA A 73 33.14 2.70 -30.10
CA ALA A 73 31.77 2.85 -30.60
C ALA A 73 30.89 1.61 -30.36
N GLN A 74 31.52 0.44 -30.16
CA GLN A 74 30.88 -0.83 -29.87
C GLN A 74 31.64 -1.56 -28.76
N LEU A 75 30.90 -2.22 -27.87
CA LEU A 75 31.43 -2.99 -26.75
C LEU A 75 30.88 -4.42 -26.76
N PRO A 76 31.69 -5.44 -26.46
CA PRO A 76 31.21 -6.80 -26.32
C PRO A 76 30.33 -6.92 -25.06
N ALA A 77 29.21 -7.64 -25.16
CA ALA A 77 28.26 -7.85 -24.07
C ALA A 77 28.96 -8.36 -22.79
N ASP A 78 29.92 -9.27 -22.92
CA ASP A 78 30.74 -9.82 -21.82
C ASP A 78 31.45 -8.77 -20.96
N SER A 79 31.81 -7.62 -21.56
CA SER A 79 32.48 -6.53 -20.84
C SER A 79 31.49 -5.58 -20.15
N VAL A 80 30.25 -5.51 -20.61
CA VAL A 80 29.29 -4.49 -20.18
C VAL A 80 28.63 -4.89 -18.87
N ALA A 81 28.64 -4.00 -17.89
CA ALA A 81 28.00 -4.23 -16.60
C ALA A 81 26.67 -3.49 -16.44
N VAL A 82 26.59 -2.27 -16.96
CA VAL A 82 25.40 -1.40 -16.83
C VAL A 82 25.17 -0.66 -18.14
N VAL A 83 23.91 -0.53 -18.54
CA VAL A 83 23.46 0.38 -19.60
C VAL A 83 22.48 1.40 -19.03
N ILE A 84 22.63 2.67 -19.42
CA ILE A 84 21.76 3.76 -19.01
C ILE A 84 21.21 4.44 -20.25
N ASP A 85 19.91 4.33 -20.45
CA ASP A 85 19.17 5.14 -21.41
C ASP A 85 18.82 6.48 -20.77
N ALA A 86 19.03 7.60 -21.47
CA ALA A 86 18.78 8.93 -20.91
C ALA A 86 17.85 9.76 -21.79
N THR A 87 16.97 10.54 -21.16
CA THR A 87 16.11 11.51 -21.86
C THR A 87 15.90 12.78 -21.04
N ASP A 88 15.79 13.92 -21.72
CA ASP A 88 15.56 15.19 -21.01
C ASP A 88 14.17 15.23 -20.36
N SER A 89 13.11 14.82 -21.07
CA SER A 89 11.75 14.74 -20.52
C SER A 89 11.12 13.39 -20.82
N LEU A 90 10.67 12.70 -19.78
CA LEU A 90 10.04 11.40 -19.85
C LEU A 90 8.53 11.52 -20.06
N THR A 91 8.09 11.16 -21.27
CA THR A 91 6.69 10.91 -21.63
C THR A 91 6.42 9.40 -21.66
N ILE A 92 5.15 9.01 -21.79
CA ILE A 92 4.78 7.58 -21.83
C ILE A 92 5.43 6.84 -23.00
N ASP A 93 5.49 7.46 -24.18
CA ASP A 93 6.07 6.86 -25.37
C ASP A 93 7.60 6.76 -25.29
N LYS A 94 8.24 7.79 -24.73
CA LYS A 94 9.69 7.74 -24.48
C LYS A 94 10.03 6.69 -23.44
N PHE A 95 9.21 6.53 -22.40
CA PHE A 95 9.38 5.46 -21.42
C PHE A 95 9.27 4.08 -22.07
N ARG A 96 8.22 3.83 -22.88
CA ARG A 96 8.08 2.57 -23.65
C ARG A 96 9.27 2.29 -24.55
N ALA A 97 9.77 3.32 -25.25
CA ALA A 97 10.91 3.18 -26.14
C ALA A 97 12.21 2.89 -25.37
N ALA A 98 12.45 3.57 -24.24
CA ALA A 98 13.59 3.34 -23.37
C ALA A 98 13.55 1.92 -22.75
N TYR A 99 12.37 1.50 -22.27
CA TYR A 99 12.13 0.15 -21.78
C TYR A 99 12.51 -0.89 -22.85
N ALA A 100 12.04 -0.73 -24.09
CA ALA A 100 12.35 -1.65 -25.17
C ALA A 100 13.85 -1.70 -25.50
N ARG A 101 14.54 -0.55 -25.49
CA ARG A 101 16.00 -0.49 -25.71
C ARG A 101 16.77 -1.22 -24.60
N VAL A 102 16.40 -0.99 -23.34
CA VAL A 102 17.00 -1.69 -22.19
C VAL A 102 16.77 -3.19 -22.29
N ALA A 103 15.55 -3.62 -22.63
CA ALA A 103 15.23 -5.04 -22.82
C ALA A 103 16.13 -5.70 -23.87
N VAL A 104 16.40 -5.02 -25.00
CA VAL A 104 17.34 -5.51 -26.02
C VAL A 104 18.74 -5.72 -25.43
N ALA A 105 19.26 -4.76 -24.68
CA ALA A 105 20.59 -4.88 -24.08
C ALA A 105 20.70 -5.97 -23.02
N LYS A 106 19.64 -6.18 -22.22
CA LYS A 106 19.59 -7.25 -21.21
C LYS A 106 19.43 -8.64 -21.82
N ARG A 107 18.88 -8.75 -23.04
CA ARG A 107 18.77 -10.00 -23.80
C ARG A 107 20.07 -10.46 -24.45
N LEU A 108 21.02 -9.55 -24.68
CA LEU A 108 22.30 -9.86 -25.32
C LEU A 108 23.03 -10.95 -24.53
N LYS A 109 23.49 -11.98 -25.25
CA LYS A 109 24.12 -13.14 -24.62
C LYS A 109 25.47 -12.77 -24.02
N LYS A 110 25.71 -13.31 -22.83
CA LYS A 110 26.99 -13.26 -22.14
C LYS A 110 27.57 -14.66 -21.96
N SER A 111 28.88 -14.75 -21.93
CA SER A 111 29.60 -15.96 -21.55
C SER A 111 29.40 -16.24 -20.06
N PRO A 112 29.22 -17.51 -19.65
CA PRO A 112 29.07 -17.87 -18.24
C PRO A 112 30.35 -17.59 -17.44
N ALA A 113 30.22 -17.26 -16.15
CA ALA A 113 31.37 -17.28 -15.25
C ALA A 113 31.93 -18.73 -15.16
N PRO A 114 33.26 -18.96 -15.20
CA PRO A 114 34.37 -18.05 -14.87
C PRO A 114 35.20 -17.52 -16.07
N GLU A 115 34.72 -17.59 -17.31
CA GLU A 115 35.54 -17.37 -18.53
C GLU A 115 35.98 -15.90 -18.76
N LEU A 116 35.56 -14.96 -17.90
CA LEU A 116 35.63 -13.52 -18.15
C LEU A 116 37.01 -12.90 -17.84
N GLY A 117 37.87 -13.57 -17.05
CA GLY A 117 39.30 -13.23 -16.86
C GLY A 117 39.62 -11.85 -16.26
N THR A 118 38.60 -11.06 -15.92
CA THR A 118 38.65 -9.73 -15.28
C THR A 118 37.39 -9.60 -14.43
N PRO A 119 37.42 -8.90 -13.26
CA PRO A 119 36.22 -8.67 -12.49
C PRO A 119 35.13 -8.01 -13.37
N THR A 120 34.09 -8.76 -13.69
CA THR A 120 32.92 -8.28 -14.42
C THR A 120 31.69 -9.12 -14.06
N THR A 121 30.51 -8.64 -14.43
CA THR A 121 29.22 -9.25 -14.12
C THR A 121 28.65 -10.04 -15.30
N THR A 122 28.04 -11.19 -15.02
CA THR A 122 27.32 -12.00 -16.01
C THR A 122 25.92 -11.46 -16.31
N VAL A 123 25.50 -10.36 -15.67
CA VAL A 123 24.17 -9.74 -15.89
C VAL A 123 24.33 -8.26 -16.17
N THR A 124 23.70 -7.80 -17.24
CA THR A 124 23.64 -6.37 -17.58
C THR A 124 22.54 -5.70 -16.76
N LEU A 125 22.91 -4.72 -15.94
CA LEU A 125 21.95 -3.85 -15.26
C LEU A 125 21.43 -2.80 -16.24
N GLY A 126 20.11 -2.63 -16.30
CA GLY A 126 19.45 -1.70 -17.22
C GLY A 126 18.77 -0.55 -16.48
N LEU A 127 19.17 0.68 -16.78
CA LEU A 127 18.63 1.88 -16.12
C LEU A 127 18.00 2.83 -17.15
N ILE A 128 16.95 3.52 -16.73
CA ILE A 128 16.36 4.64 -17.47
C ILE A 128 16.51 5.89 -16.62
N TYR A 129 17.19 6.91 -17.14
CA TYR A 129 17.39 8.20 -16.48
C TYR A 129 16.63 9.30 -17.23
N ALA A 130 15.84 10.07 -16.50
CA ALA A 130 15.17 11.25 -17.01
C ALA A 130 15.49 12.48 -16.17
N GLN A 131 15.73 13.62 -16.83
CA GLN A 131 15.95 14.88 -16.11
C GLN A 131 14.64 15.40 -15.50
N ARG A 132 13.54 15.33 -16.25
CA ARG A 132 12.18 15.69 -15.80
C ARG A 132 11.13 14.72 -16.35
N SER A 133 9.92 14.78 -15.81
CA SER A 133 8.76 14.08 -16.36
C SER A 133 7.51 14.94 -16.20
N ASP A 134 6.59 14.82 -17.15
CA ASP A 134 5.24 15.40 -17.07
C ASP A 134 4.23 14.40 -16.47
N LEU A 135 4.69 13.18 -16.16
CA LEU A 135 3.89 12.11 -15.55
C LEU A 135 4.23 11.99 -14.07
N THR A 136 3.28 11.47 -13.28
CA THR A 136 3.59 11.04 -11.92
C THR A 136 4.33 9.70 -11.94
N LEU A 137 5.09 9.42 -10.88
CA LEU A 137 5.80 8.16 -10.73
C LEU A 137 4.84 6.96 -10.65
N GLU A 138 3.62 7.14 -10.12
CA GLU A 138 2.57 6.11 -10.19
C GLU A 138 2.15 5.80 -11.63
N ALA A 139 1.98 6.82 -12.48
CA ALA A 139 1.59 6.61 -13.87
C ALA A 139 2.67 5.85 -14.66
N ILE A 140 3.95 6.14 -14.40
CA ILE A 140 5.07 5.40 -14.97
C ILE A 140 5.10 3.96 -14.41
N ALA A 141 4.85 3.77 -13.12
CA ALA A 141 4.85 2.45 -12.48
C ALA A 141 3.69 1.54 -12.97
N GLU A 142 2.51 2.10 -13.24
CA GLU A 142 1.40 1.34 -13.85
C GLU A 142 1.74 0.91 -15.28
N GLU A 143 2.38 1.79 -16.06
CA GLU A 143 2.85 1.41 -17.39
C GLU A 143 3.99 0.38 -17.32
N LEU A 144 4.90 0.50 -16.35
CA LEU A 144 5.95 -0.50 -16.09
C LEU A 144 5.32 -1.87 -15.82
N LYS A 145 4.31 -1.93 -14.96
CA LYS A 145 3.56 -3.16 -14.67
C LYS A 145 2.92 -3.74 -15.93
N ARG A 146 2.34 -2.90 -16.79
CA ARG A 146 1.74 -3.31 -18.08
C ARG A 146 2.79 -3.92 -19.02
N LEU A 147 3.97 -3.31 -19.13
CA LEU A 147 5.07 -3.80 -19.96
C LEU A 147 5.70 -5.08 -19.40
N ASN A 148 5.84 -5.16 -18.08
CA ASN A 148 6.34 -6.34 -17.38
C ASN A 148 5.48 -7.58 -17.62
N ALA A 149 4.16 -7.40 -17.73
CA ALA A 149 3.22 -8.51 -17.98
C ALA A 149 3.46 -9.23 -19.32
N THR A 150 4.12 -8.58 -20.28
CA THR A 150 4.38 -9.14 -21.62
C THR A 150 5.87 -9.33 -21.93
N THR A 151 6.76 -9.06 -20.97
CA THR A 151 8.21 -9.09 -21.15
C THR A 151 8.84 -10.08 -20.17
N PRO A 152 9.77 -10.95 -20.58
CA PRO A 152 10.49 -11.80 -19.64
C PRO A 152 11.19 -11.00 -18.54
N SER A 153 11.12 -11.47 -17.29
CA SER A 153 11.64 -10.71 -16.14
C SER A 153 13.13 -10.41 -16.15
N GLY A 154 13.93 -11.23 -16.85
CA GLY A 154 15.35 -10.96 -17.08
C GLY A 154 15.62 -9.73 -17.97
N GLU A 155 14.61 -9.21 -18.67
CA GLU A 155 14.75 -8.09 -19.61
C GLU A 155 14.16 -6.78 -19.07
N TRP A 156 13.55 -6.78 -17.88
CA TRP A 156 12.98 -5.56 -17.29
C TRP A 156 14.07 -4.54 -16.95
N PRO A 157 13.83 -3.23 -17.10
CA PRO A 157 14.73 -2.22 -16.55
C PRO A 157 14.76 -2.32 -15.03
N ASP A 158 15.93 -2.28 -14.41
CA ASP A 158 16.10 -2.53 -12.98
C ASP A 158 15.77 -1.31 -12.11
N MET A 159 15.93 -0.11 -12.66
CA MET A 159 15.52 1.15 -12.03
C MET A 159 15.23 2.24 -13.06
N ILE A 160 14.20 3.02 -12.79
CA ILE A 160 13.82 4.24 -13.50
C ILE A 160 14.05 5.42 -12.57
N VAL A 161 14.80 6.41 -13.04
CA VAL A 161 15.23 7.58 -12.28
C VAL A 161 14.64 8.81 -12.93
N VAL A 162 13.92 9.62 -12.15
CA VAL A 162 13.58 10.98 -12.54
C VAL A 162 14.29 11.93 -11.59
N ALA A 163 15.17 12.77 -12.13
CA ALA A 163 16.21 13.45 -11.36
C ALA A 163 15.68 14.23 -10.16
N SER A 164 14.54 14.92 -10.31
CA SER A 164 13.92 15.77 -9.27
C SER A 164 12.67 15.18 -8.60
N MET A 165 12.27 13.96 -8.96
CA MET A 165 11.03 13.35 -8.45
C MET A 165 11.28 12.15 -7.53
N GLY A 166 12.20 11.26 -7.92
CA GLY A 166 12.44 10.00 -7.22
C GLY A 166 12.79 8.87 -8.17
N ALA A 167 12.74 7.64 -7.65
CA ALA A 167 13.02 6.44 -8.41
C ALA A 167 11.87 5.43 -8.35
N ILE A 168 11.73 4.65 -9.41
CA ILE A 168 10.93 3.43 -9.47
C ILE A 168 11.91 2.27 -9.61
N GLN A 169 11.80 1.29 -8.75
CA GLN A 169 12.73 0.14 -8.73
C GLN A 169 12.07 -1.06 -8.07
N TYR A 170 12.76 -2.18 -8.11
CA TYR A 170 12.35 -3.39 -7.40
C TYR A 170 12.97 -3.44 -6.01
N ALA A 171 12.20 -3.90 -5.04
CA ALA A 171 12.64 -4.20 -3.69
C ALA A 171 12.31 -5.64 -3.31
N VAL A 172 13.04 -6.16 -2.34
CA VAL A 172 12.89 -7.51 -1.80
C VAL A 172 12.08 -7.46 -0.51
N GLN A 173 11.10 -8.34 -0.40
CA GLN A 173 10.42 -8.66 0.85
C GLN A 173 10.45 -10.18 1.08
N PHE A 174 11.02 -10.61 2.20
CA PHE A 174 10.93 -12.01 2.63
C PHE A 174 9.58 -12.26 3.34
N PRO A 175 9.01 -13.46 3.21
CA PRO A 175 7.80 -13.82 3.96
C PRO A 175 7.97 -13.59 5.46
N GLY A 176 7.05 -12.82 6.06
CA GLY A 176 7.07 -12.47 7.48
C GLY A 176 7.95 -11.26 7.85
N GLU A 177 8.52 -10.56 6.86
CA GLU A 177 9.28 -9.33 7.06
C GLU A 177 8.65 -8.13 6.35
N SER A 178 9.04 -6.93 6.78
CA SER A 178 8.90 -5.71 5.97
C SER A 178 9.87 -5.72 4.79
N LEU A 179 9.81 -4.69 3.94
CA LEU A 179 10.80 -4.49 2.88
C LEU A 179 12.22 -4.56 3.42
N SER A 180 13.03 -5.47 2.86
CA SER A 180 14.37 -5.79 3.38
C SER A 180 15.47 -5.03 2.65
N GLY A 181 15.29 -4.67 1.37
CA GLY A 181 16.32 -4.01 0.56
C GLY A 181 15.95 -3.87 -0.90
N ASP A 182 16.89 -3.36 -1.71
CA ASP A 182 16.73 -3.32 -3.16
C ASP A 182 16.87 -4.73 -3.76
N TYR A 183 16.11 -5.00 -4.81
CA TYR A 183 16.28 -6.23 -5.59
C TYR A 183 17.32 -6.00 -6.67
N LEU A 184 18.36 -6.84 -6.67
CA LEU A 184 19.31 -6.95 -7.77
C LEU A 184 19.03 -8.23 -8.55
N PRO A 185 19.05 -8.19 -9.90
CA PRO A 185 18.78 -9.36 -10.71
C PRO A 185 19.81 -10.47 -10.41
N PRO A 186 19.37 -11.73 -10.25
CA PRO A 186 20.28 -12.82 -9.96
C PRO A 186 21.21 -13.09 -11.13
N ALA A 187 22.41 -13.57 -10.84
CA ALA A 187 23.39 -13.99 -11.85
C ALA A 187 22.79 -14.98 -12.85
N GLU A 188 23.27 -14.95 -14.10
CA GLU A 188 22.76 -15.81 -15.15
C GLU A 188 22.80 -17.30 -14.74
N GLY A 189 21.66 -17.99 -14.91
CA GLY A 189 21.51 -19.41 -14.56
C GLY A 189 21.32 -19.72 -13.07
N ALA A 190 21.43 -18.75 -12.15
CA ALA A 190 21.29 -18.99 -10.71
C ALA A 190 19.92 -19.60 -10.35
N LEU A 191 18.85 -19.12 -11.00
CA LEU A 191 17.47 -19.58 -10.76
C LEU A 191 17.18 -21.00 -11.28
N ARG A 192 18.05 -21.59 -12.11
CA ARG A 192 17.85 -22.96 -12.62
C ARG A 192 17.98 -24.04 -11.53
N LYS A 193 18.74 -23.74 -10.48
CA LYS A 193 18.99 -24.67 -9.37
C LYS A 193 18.20 -24.30 -8.12
N TYR A 194 17.85 -23.03 -7.97
CA TYR A 194 17.45 -22.44 -6.71
C TYR A 194 16.43 -21.33 -6.94
N VAL A 195 15.20 -21.51 -6.46
CA VAL A 195 14.16 -20.49 -6.55
C VAL A 195 13.94 -19.87 -5.17
N PRO A 196 14.46 -18.68 -4.88
CA PRO A 196 14.29 -18.06 -3.57
C PRO A 196 12.82 -17.72 -3.32
N ALA A 197 12.35 -17.99 -2.10
CA ALA A 197 11.02 -17.58 -1.65
C ALA A 197 11.06 -16.11 -1.23
N VAL A 198 10.93 -15.23 -2.21
CA VAL A 198 11.02 -13.79 -2.05
C VAL A 198 9.95 -13.10 -2.90
N TYR A 199 9.32 -12.09 -2.32
CA TYR A 199 8.47 -11.18 -3.08
C TYR A 199 9.35 -10.06 -3.66
N VAL A 200 9.28 -9.89 -4.97
CA VAL A 200 9.92 -8.80 -5.69
C VAL A 200 8.86 -7.75 -5.96
N VAL A 201 8.95 -6.61 -5.29
CA VAL A 201 7.91 -5.58 -5.33
C VAL A 201 8.36 -4.34 -6.10
N ILE A 202 7.49 -3.77 -6.92
CA ILE A 202 7.69 -2.44 -7.49
C ILE A 202 7.47 -1.43 -6.37
N VAL A 203 8.46 -0.56 -6.16
CA VAL A 203 8.39 0.52 -5.17
C VAL A 203 8.70 1.87 -5.80
N LEU A 204 7.98 2.88 -5.33
CA LEU A 204 8.32 4.29 -5.53
C LEU A 204 9.18 4.74 -4.36
N ARG A 205 10.35 5.31 -4.64
CA ARG A 205 11.27 5.81 -3.61
C ARG A 205 11.47 7.31 -3.76
N PRO A 206 11.16 8.09 -2.71
CA PRO A 206 11.57 9.48 -2.65
C PRO A 206 13.07 9.56 -2.35
N THR A 207 13.74 10.53 -2.94
CA THR A 207 15.20 10.69 -2.86
C THR A 207 15.64 12.06 -2.33
N GLY A 208 14.69 12.87 -1.86
CA GLY A 208 14.94 14.25 -1.46
C GLY A 208 14.97 15.16 -2.69
N THR A 209 16.02 15.97 -2.82
CA THR A 209 16.14 16.94 -3.92
C THR A 209 16.57 16.30 -5.24
N PHE A 210 17.46 15.30 -5.20
CA PHE A 210 18.00 14.64 -6.39
C PHE A 210 18.11 13.13 -6.25
N THR A 211 17.85 12.41 -7.34
CA THR A 211 17.79 10.93 -7.38
C THR A 211 19.12 10.25 -7.71
N PHE A 212 20.13 11.02 -8.17
CA PHE A 212 21.41 10.45 -8.64
C PHE A 212 22.13 9.61 -7.58
N ASN A 213 22.13 10.02 -6.31
CA ASN A 213 22.74 9.26 -5.21
C ASN A 213 22.16 7.85 -5.08
N LYS A 214 20.83 7.75 -5.17
CA LYS A 214 20.14 6.45 -5.10
C LYS A 214 20.50 5.56 -6.29
N MET A 215 20.53 6.13 -7.50
CA MET A 215 20.97 5.43 -8.70
C MET A 215 22.40 4.91 -8.54
N MET A 216 23.33 5.76 -8.07
CA MET A 216 24.72 5.38 -7.92
C MET A 216 24.94 4.34 -6.83
N SER A 217 24.25 4.43 -5.70
CA SER A 217 24.26 3.38 -4.67
C SER A 217 23.86 2.02 -5.27
N PHE A 218 22.82 2.00 -6.10
CA PHE A 218 22.35 0.79 -6.76
C PHE A 218 23.36 0.24 -7.80
N VAL A 219 23.95 1.12 -8.61
CA VAL A 219 25.02 0.74 -9.56
C VAL A 219 26.22 0.17 -8.81
N VAL A 220 26.73 0.86 -7.80
CA VAL A 220 27.91 0.43 -7.04
C VAL A 220 27.64 -0.88 -6.29
N ALA A 221 26.43 -1.06 -5.73
CA ALA A 221 26.03 -2.32 -5.12
C ALA A 221 26.06 -3.48 -6.12
N HIS A 222 25.49 -3.29 -7.32
CA HIS A 222 25.54 -4.29 -8.40
C HIS A 222 26.97 -4.68 -8.76
N LEU A 223 27.82 -3.68 -9.01
CA LEU A 223 29.22 -3.91 -9.37
C LEU A 223 29.96 -4.62 -8.22
N GLY A 224 29.76 -4.21 -6.97
CA GLY A 224 30.45 -4.81 -5.82
C GLY A 224 30.04 -6.26 -5.54
N ILE A 225 28.76 -6.60 -5.73
CA ILE A 225 28.22 -7.93 -5.46
C ILE A 225 28.56 -8.92 -6.59
N PHE A 226 28.42 -8.50 -7.85
CA PHE A 226 28.57 -9.38 -9.01
C PHE A 226 29.93 -9.31 -9.69
N SER A 227 30.84 -8.46 -9.20
CA SER A 227 32.23 -8.37 -9.68
C SER A 227 33.22 -8.42 -8.52
N PRO A 228 33.40 -9.59 -7.88
CA PRO A 228 34.36 -9.74 -6.79
C PRO A 228 35.77 -9.30 -7.22
N GLY A 229 36.35 -8.36 -6.47
CA GLY A 229 37.67 -7.78 -6.76
C GLY A 229 37.64 -6.39 -7.41
N ALA A 230 36.46 -5.87 -7.77
CA ALA A 230 36.31 -4.46 -8.14
C ALA A 230 36.65 -3.54 -6.96
N LYS A 231 37.34 -2.43 -7.23
CA LYS A 231 37.72 -1.43 -6.22
C LYS A 231 36.68 -0.33 -6.20
N LEU A 232 35.70 -0.49 -5.31
CA LEU A 232 34.53 0.39 -5.19
C LEU A 232 34.44 0.97 -3.79
N SER A 233 33.84 2.15 -3.67
CA SER A 233 33.43 2.71 -2.39
C SER A 233 32.28 1.91 -1.78
N ASP A 234 32.07 2.03 -0.47
CA ASP A 234 30.90 1.44 0.18
C ASP A 234 29.62 2.10 -0.34
N PHE A 235 28.74 1.32 -0.95
CA PHE A 235 27.49 1.82 -1.54
C PHE A 235 26.50 2.35 -0.49
N THR A 236 26.68 2.01 0.79
CA THR A 236 25.84 2.52 1.88
C THR A 236 26.11 4.00 2.18
N GLU A 237 27.35 4.45 2.01
CA GLU A 237 27.74 5.87 2.16
C GLU A 237 27.05 6.79 1.14
N PHE A 238 26.58 6.25 0.01
CA PHE A 238 25.84 7.01 -1.00
C PHE A 238 24.40 7.33 -0.54
N LEU A 239 23.88 6.59 0.43
CA LEU A 239 22.49 6.69 0.90
C LEU A 239 22.32 7.58 2.13
N ASP A 240 23.39 8.17 2.65
CA ASP A 240 23.29 9.11 3.76
C ASP A 240 22.41 10.30 3.37
N GLY A 241 21.38 10.56 4.18
CA GLY A 241 20.37 11.58 3.91
C GLY A 241 19.27 11.18 2.93
N VAL A 242 19.35 10.03 2.26
CA VAL A 242 18.29 9.53 1.37
C VAL A 242 17.17 8.92 2.23
N PRO A 243 15.90 9.31 2.01
CA PRO A 243 14.77 8.71 2.71
C PRO A 243 14.71 7.18 2.57
N ARG A 244 14.39 6.49 3.68
CA ARG A 244 14.18 5.04 3.69
C ARG A 244 12.75 4.61 3.33
N THR A 245 11.82 5.56 3.32
CA THR A 245 10.41 5.32 3.01
C THR A 245 10.25 4.83 1.57
N ALA A 246 9.29 3.95 1.34
CA ALA A 246 8.92 3.48 0.01
C ALA A 246 7.41 3.29 -0.07
N VAL A 247 6.84 3.54 -1.25
CA VAL A 247 5.43 3.24 -1.54
C VAL A 247 5.39 1.99 -2.42
N VAL A 248 4.74 0.94 -1.94
CA VAL A 248 4.58 -0.33 -2.68
C VAL A 248 3.47 -0.19 -3.72
N VAL A 249 3.76 -0.60 -4.96
CA VAL A 249 2.79 -0.53 -6.08
C VAL A 249 2.23 -1.92 -6.40
N SER A 250 3.10 -2.90 -6.61
CA SER A 250 2.69 -4.28 -6.93
C SER A 250 3.77 -5.28 -6.55
N GLY A 251 3.39 -6.54 -6.33
CA GLY A 251 4.28 -7.63 -5.99
C GLY A 251 4.37 -8.70 -7.08
N TYR A 252 5.55 -9.27 -7.23
CA TYR A 252 5.86 -10.43 -8.06
C TYR A 252 6.50 -11.52 -7.21
N GLN A 253 6.43 -12.75 -7.69
CA GLN A 253 7.02 -13.90 -7.05
C GLN A 253 7.51 -14.91 -8.10
N TYR A 254 8.61 -15.61 -7.80
CA TYR A 254 9.18 -16.57 -8.76
C TYR A 254 8.37 -17.86 -8.84
N ASP A 255 8.03 -18.34 -10.02
CA ASP A 255 7.52 -19.71 -10.15
C ASP A 255 8.64 -20.75 -9.97
N LEU A 256 8.31 -22.03 -9.92
CA LEU A 256 9.29 -23.12 -9.85
C LEU A 256 10.25 -23.16 -11.06
N LYS A 257 9.91 -22.46 -12.16
CA LYS A 257 10.78 -22.31 -13.34
C LYS A 257 11.73 -21.10 -13.22
N GLY A 258 11.62 -20.32 -12.15
CA GLY A 258 12.42 -19.11 -11.92
C GLY A 258 11.94 -17.87 -12.66
N SER A 259 10.68 -17.84 -13.11
CA SER A 259 10.08 -16.66 -13.77
C SER A 259 9.30 -15.82 -12.75
N LEU A 260 9.51 -14.50 -12.74
CA LEU A 260 8.70 -13.61 -11.92
C LEU A 260 7.31 -13.43 -12.53
N ASN A 261 6.29 -13.82 -11.77
CA ASN A 261 4.88 -13.63 -12.13
C ASN A 261 4.21 -12.74 -11.07
N PRO A 262 3.14 -12.00 -11.43
CA PRO A 262 2.39 -11.21 -10.45
C PRO A 262 1.90 -12.07 -9.29
N VAL A 263 2.04 -11.58 -8.06
CA VAL A 263 1.47 -12.25 -6.88
C VAL A 263 -0.06 -12.29 -7.05
N PRO A 264 -0.70 -13.47 -6.88
CA PRO A 264 -2.15 -13.59 -6.90
C PRO A 264 -2.79 -12.65 -5.88
N SER A 265 -3.85 -11.96 -6.27
CA SER A 265 -4.43 -10.89 -5.45
C SER A 265 -5.06 -11.40 -4.14
N ASP A 266 -5.44 -12.67 -4.07
CA ASP A 266 -5.92 -13.37 -2.87
C ASP A 266 -4.79 -13.67 -1.87
N GLN A 267 -3.53 -13.60 -2.31
CA GLN A 267 -2.34 -13.77 -1.47
C GLN A 267 -1.80 -12.45 -0.91
N TYR A 268 -2.45 -11.31 -1.18
CA TYR A 268 -2.01 -10.03 -0.63
C TYR A 268 -2.26 -9.99 0.88
N GLN A 269 -1.39 -9.29 1.62
CA GLN A 269 -1.40 -9.26 3.09
C GLN A 269 -2.74 -8.78 3.68
N ASP A 270 -3.47 -7.93 2.95
CA ASP A 270 -4.80 -7.41 3.31
C ASP A 270 -5.95 -8.39 3.03
N ARG A 271 -5.68 -9.51 2.37
CA ARG A 271 -6.69 -10.50 1.92
C ARG A 271 -6.38 -11.92 2.40
N LEU A 272 -5.11 -12.25 2.58
CA LEU A 272 -4.66 -13.56 3.01
C LEU A 272 -4.80 -13.71 4.53
N MET A 273 -5.64 -14.63 4.97
CA MET A 273 -5.58 -15.13 6.34
C MET A 273 -4.51 -16.24 6.43
N PRO A 274 -3.39 -16.01 7.12
CA PRO A 274 -2.34 -17.01 7.21
C PRO A 274 -2.83 -18.22 8.02
N ALA A 275 -2.47 -19.43 7.57
CA ALA A 275 -2.77 -20.65 8.31
C ALA A 275 -2.11 -20.60 9.70
N ALA A 276 -2.81 -21.10 10.73
CA ALA A 276 -2.25 -21.14 12.08
C ALA A 276 -0.92 -21.90 12.09
N PRO A 277 0.16 -21.33 12.64
CA PRO A 277 1.44 -21.98 12.59
C PRO A 277 1.48 -23.17 13.57
N ILE A 278 2.30 -24.18 13.26
CA ILE A 278 2.36 -25.44 14.00
C ILE A 278 3.56 -25.41 14.94
N GLN A 279 3.35 -25.77 16.21
CA GLN A 279 4.42 -25.78 17.21
C GLN A 279 5.16 -27.12 17.21
N ILE A 280 6.49 -27.06 17.34
CA ILE A 280 7.34 -28.21 17.60
C ILE A 280 7.88 -28.08 19.02
N THR A 281 7.68 -29.13 19.82
CA THR A 281 8.11 -29.20 21.22
C THR A 281 8.94 -30.45 21.49
N ASP A 282 9.77 -30.43 22.53
CA ASP A 282 10.36 -31.66 23.06
C ASP A 282 9.32 -32.49 23.84
N ARG A 283 9.71 -33.68 24.31
CA ARG A 283 8.82 -34.55 25.12
C ARG A 283 8.41 -33.94 26.47
N ARG A 284 9.15 -32.95 26.97
CA ARG A 284 8.86 -32.22 28.21
C ARG A 284 7.96 -31.01 27.97
N GLY A 285 7.56 -30.76 26.72
CA GLY A 285 6.74 -29.63 26.32
C GLY A 285 7.50 -28.33 26.10
N LYS A 286 8.84 -28.33 26.13
CA LYS A 286 9.64 -27.14 25.84
C LYS A 286 9.49 -26.79 24.35
N HIS A 287 9.21 -25.51 24.08
CA HIS A 287 9.13 -24.99 22.72
C HIS A 287 10.50 -25.05 22.01
N LEU A 288 10.53 -25.62 20.81
CA LEU A 288 11.73 -25.73 19.98
C LEU A 288 11.65 -24.88 18.71
N GLY A 289 10.45 -24.72 18.16
CA GLY A 289 10.19 -23.84 17.03
C GLY A 289 8.75 -23.89 16.57
N THR A 290 8.43 -22.99 15.64
CA THR A 290 7.12 -22.83 15.04
C THR A 290 7.25 -22.90 13.53
N ILE A 291 6.56 -23.84 12.88
CA ILE A 291 6.66 -24.13 11.45
C ILE A 291 5.34 -23.85 10.73
N GLN A 292 5.42 -23.30 9.53
CA GLN A 292 4.27 -22.93 8.73
C GLN A 292 4.56 -23.15 7.24
N LEU A 293 3.55 -23.58 6.49
CA LEU A 293 3.56 -23.55 5.03
C LEU A 293 2.92 -22.24 4.56
N ILE A 294 3.64 -21.49 3.73
CA ILE A 294 3.10 -20.36 2.99
C ILE A 294 2.84 -20.82 1.55
N PRO A 295 1.58 -20.79 1.09
CA PRO A 295 1.24 -21.12 -0.30
C PRO A 295 1.98 -20.21 -1.28
N TRP A 296 2.34 -20.79 -2.42
CA TRP A 296 2.94 -20.07 -3.53
C TRP A 296 2.12 -20.31 -4.80
N GLN A 297 2.36 -19.55 -5.88
CA GLN A 297 1.58 -19.73 -7.13
C GLN A 297 1.63 -21.15 -7.69
N ASP A 298 2.78 -21.82 -7.58
CA ASP A 298 3.00 -23.17 -8.09
C ASP A 298 3.85 -24.01 -7.12
N GLY A 299 3.49 -24.00 -5.83
CA GLY A 299 4.17 -24.79 -4.80
C GLY A 299 3.95 -24.21 -3.41
N GLY A 300 4.99 -24.24 -2.58
CA GLY A 300 4.96 -23.60 -1.27
C GLY A 300 6.34 -23.36 -0.69
N THR A 301 6.43 -22.42 0.25
CA THR A 301 7.63 -22.19 1.06
C THR A 301 7.36 -22.51 2.52
N ILE A 302 8.34 -23.08 3.20
CA ILE A 302 8.26 -23.36 4.63
C ILE A 302 8.95 -22.25 5.38
N VAL A 303 8.24 -21.69 6.34
CA VAL A 303 8.78 -20.76 7.31
C VAL A 303 8.90 -21.47 8.65
N LEU A 304 10.08 -21.40 9.25
CA LEU A 304 10.37 -21.91 10.58
C LEU A 304 10.95 -20.78 11.44
N ARG A 305 10.36 -20.54 12.61
CA ARG A 305 10.90 -19.64 13.62
C ARG A 305 11.34 -20.42 14.84
N GLY A 306 12.59 -20.24 15.27
CA GLY A 306 13.13 -20.86 16.49
C GLY A 306 14.41 -21.66 16.25
N LYS A 307 14.78 -22.47 17.24
CA LYS A 307 16.12 -23.07 17.35
C LYS A 307 16.34 -24.32 16.50
N LEU A 308 15.28 -24.90 15.93
CA LEU A 308 15.41 -26.06 15.06
C LEU A 308 15.94 -25.64 13.68
N PRO A 309 16.87 -26.40 13.07
CA PRO A 309 17.34 -26.12 11.73
C PRO A 309 16.32 -26.62 10.69
N LEU A 310 15.78 -25.71 9.87
CA LEU A 310 14.82 -26.04 8.82
C LEU A 310 15.40 -27.02 7.80
N LEU A 311 16.69 -26.86 7.48
CA LEU A 311 17.39 -27.75 6.56
C LEU A 311 17.35 -29.22 7.01
N GLY A 312 17.33 -29.47 8.32
CA GLY A 312 17.20 -30.82 8.89
C GLY A 312 15.79 -31.40 8.81
N LEU A 313 14.77 -30.58 8.54
CA LEU A 313 13.37 -31.01 8.40
C LEU A 313 13.01 -31.36 6.95
N LEU A 314 13.69 -30.76 5.96
CA LEU A 314 13.42 -31.01 4.54
C LEU A 314 13.55 -32.49 4.10
N PRO A 315 14.46 -33.32 4.66
CA PRO A 315 14.54 -34.73 4.32
C PRO A 315 13.27 -35.55 4.60
N PHE A 316 12.42 -35.13 5.54
CA PHE A 316 11.20 -35.87 5.91
C PHE A 316 10.13 -35.86 4.81
N PHE A 317 10.26 -35.00 3.79
CA PHE A 317 9.47 -35.12 2.57
C PHE A 317 9.75 -36.41 1.79
N GLY A 318 10.95 -37.00 1.94
CA GLY A 318 11.33 -38.25 1.26
C GLY A 318 11.53 -38.13 -0.24
N ARG A 319 11.74 -36.92 -0.77
CA ARG A 319 11.95 -36.66 -2.21
C ARG A 319 13.28 -35.96 -2.46
N GLN A 320 14.07 -36.45 -3.42
CA GLN A 320 15.41 -35.90 -3.71
C GLN A 320 15.40 -34.49 -4.32
N ASN A 321 14.32 -34.09 -5.00
CA ASN A 321 14.19 -32.74 -5.56
C ASN A 321 14.05 -31.66 -4.47
N ILE A 322 13.55 -32.01 -3.28
CA ILE A 322 13.42 -31.09 -2.13
C ILE A 322 14.74 -30.97 -1.37
N LEU A 323 15.56 -32.02 -1.35
CA LEU A 323 16.88 -32.02 -0.69
C LEU A 323 17.89 -31.07 -1.35
N LYS A 324 17.63 -30.66 -2.59
CA LYS A 324 18.43 -29.65 -3.30
C LYS A 324 17.98 -28.22 -3.00
N ALA A 325 16.96 -28.02 -2.17
CA ALA A 325 16.46 -26.68 -1.84
C ALA A 325 17.35 -25.99 -0.80
N GLY A 326 17.56 -24.68 -0.99
CA GLY A 326 18.26 -23.83 -0.03
C GLY A 326 17.35 -23.37 1.10
N VAL A 327 17.97 -22.93 2.20
CA VAL A 327 17.31 -22.24 3.30
C VAL A 327 17.99 -20.89 3.50
N VAL A 328 17.19 -19.83 3.57
CA VAL A 328 17.66 -18.48 3.93
C VAL A 328 17.41 -18.27 5.40
N THR A 329 18.44 -17.91 6.14
CA THR A 329 18.30 -17.48 7.55
C THR A 329 18.15 -15.98 7.61
N ARG A 330 17.28 -15.53 8.50
CA ARG A 330 16.83 -14.16 8.70
C ARG A 330 16.91 -13.79 10.19
N PRO A 331 16.82 -12.49 10.56
CA PRO A 331 16.76 -12.07 11.96
C PRO A 331 15.66 -12.78 12.76
N ASP A 332 15.78 -12.75 14.09
CA ASP A 332 14.80 -13.34 15.03
C ASP A 332 14.53 -14.84 14.83
N ASP A 333 15.61 -15.60 14.58
CA ASP A 333 15.61 -17.05 14.35
C ASP A 333 14.66 -17.52 13.22
N LEU A 334 14.39 -16.65 12.25
CA LEU A 334 13.55 -16.95 11.11
C LEU A 334 14.34 -17.68 10.02
N GLN A 335 13.82 -18.81 9.55
CA GLN A 335 14.39 -19.62 8.48
C GLN A 335 13.32 -19.86 7.42
N ILE A 336 13.68 -19.67 6.16
CA ILE A 336 12.75 -19.72 5.03
C ILE A 336 13.32 -20.67 3.98
N SER A 337 12.55 -21.69 3.58
CA SER A 337 12.96 -22.55 2.47
C SER A 337 12.84 -21.79 1.14
N TYR A 338 13.61 -22.22 0.14
CA TYR A 338 13.30 -21.90 -1.25
C TYR A 338 11.90 -22.41 -1.63
N VAL A 339 11.38 -21.96 -2.77
CA VAL A 339 10.08 -22.43 -3.27
C VAL A 339 10.19 -23.93 -3.56
N LEU A 340 9.32 -24.71 -2.95
CA LEU A 340 9.30 -26.16 -3.04
C LEU A 340 8.09 -26.63 -3.87
N PRO A 341 8.23 -27.70 -4.68
CA PRO A 341 7.12 -28.33 -5.38
C PRO A 341 6.29 -29.20 -4.41
N ILE A 342 5.63 -28.56 -3.46
CA ILE A 342 4.85 -29.20 -2.39
C ILE A 342 3.46 -28.60 -2.30
N THR A 343 2.53 -29.41 -1.80
CA THR A 343 1.16 -29.04 -1.47
C THR A 343 0.95 -29.00 0.05
N PRO A 344 -0.17 -28.46 0.54
CA PRO A 344 -0.55 -28.57 1.95
C PRO A 344 -0.60 -30.02 2.47
N ALA A 345 -1.00 -30.98 1.61
CA ALA A 345 -1.01 -32.40 1.96
C ALA A 345 0.41 -32.94 2.15
N ASP A 346 1.34 -32.62 1.25
CA ASP A 346 2.75 -33.02 1.37
C ASP A 346 3.38 -32.49 2.67
N PHE A 347 3.03 -31.24 3.05
CA PHE A 347 3.49 -30.64 4.30
C PHE A 347 2.95 -31.38 5.54
N GLY A 348 1.66 -31.74 5.54
CA GLY A 348 1.06 -32.56 6.60
C GLY A 348 1.70 -33.93 6.75
N ASP A 349 1.98 -34.60 5.62
CA ASP A 349 2.67 -35.89 5.59
C ASP A 349 4.10 -35.77 6.14
N MET A 350 4.83 -34.72 5.76
CA MET A 350 6.18 -34.44 6.25
C MET A 350 6.19 -34.29 7.77
N LEU A 351 5.26 -33.52 8.34
CA LEU A 351 5.16 -33.33 9.79
C LEU A 351 4.81 -34.63 10.52
N THR A 352 3.94 -35.46 9.93
CA THR A 352 3.58 -36.76 10.49
C THR A 352 4.79 -37.69 10.54
N ARG A 353 5.56 -37.77 9.45
CA ARG A 353 6.80 -38.57 9.40
C ARG A 353 7.85 -38.04 10.38
N PHE A 354 8.03 -36.72 10.45
CA PHE A 354 8.94 -36.09 11.40
C PHE A 354 8.58 -36.44 12.84
N GLN A 355 7.30 -36.39 13.22
CA GLN A 355 6.87 -36.79 14.56
C GLN A 355 7.10 -38.28 14.83
N GLN A 356 6.84 -39.16 13.85
CA GLN A 356 7.03 -40.60 14.00
C GLN A 356 8.50 -41.02 14.12
N GLN A 357 9.39 -40.28 13.45
CA GLN A 357 10.81 -40.63 13.32
C GLN A 357 11.74 -39.80 14.23
N SER A 358 11.20 -38.86 15.00
CA SER A 358 11.95 -38.04 15.96
C SER A 358 11.45 -38.25 17.39
N ASN A 359 12.16 -37.65 18.35
CA ASN A 359 11.73 -37.55 19.74
C ASN A 359 10.92 -36.26 20.03
N MET A 360 10.50 -35.52 19.00
CA MET A 360 9.80 -34.25 19.12
C MET A 360 8.30 -34.43 18.86
N LEU A 361 7.49 -33.52 19.39
CA LEU A 361 6.05 -33.52 19.26
C LEU A 361 5.61 -32.34 18.40
N VAL A 362 4.75 -32.61 17.42
CA VAL A 362 4.10 -31.61 16.57
C VAL A 362 2.72 -31.32 17.16
N LYS A 363 2.50 -30.07 17.55
CA LYS A 363 1.23 -29.60 18.14
C LYS A 363 0.62 -28.56 17.21
N GLN A 364 -0.59 -28.83 16.73
CA GLN A 364 -1.38 -27.77 16.11
C GLN A 364 -1.68 -26.70 17.16
N THR A 365 -1.36 -25.46 16.85
CA THR A 365 -1.77 -24.35 17.71
C THR A 365 -3.29 -24.25 17.61
N GLN A 366 -3.99 -24.60 18.69
CA GLN A 366 -5.40 -24.24 18.83
C GLN A 366 -5.49 -22.75 19.10
N THR A 367 -5.30 -21.93 18.06
CA THR A 367 -5.69 -20.53 18.16
C THR A 367 -7.22 -20.49 18.19
N GLN A 368 -7.77 -20.10 19.33
CA GLN A 368 -9.19 -19.79 19.45
C GLN A 368 -9.43 -18.42 18.82
N TRP A 369 -9.73 -18.41 17.51
CA TRP A 369 -10.26 -17.23 16.87
C TRP A 369 -11.78 -17.31 16.92
N LEU A 370 -12.40 -16.28 17.49
CA LEU A 370 -13.83 -16.06 17.35
C LEU A 370 -14.04 -15.28 16.05
N VAL A 371 -14.49 -15.97 15.00
CA VAL A 371 -15.02 -15.30 13.82
C VAL A 371 -16.50 -15.09 14.07
N GLN A 372 -16.88 -13.85 14.38
CA GLN A 372 -18.26 -13.46 14.55
C GLN A 372 -18.68 -12.57 13.39
N LYS A 373 -19.80 -12.92 12.76
CA LYS A 373 -20.43 -12.04 11.77
C LYS A 373 -20.87 -10.76 12.47
N LEU A 374 -20.32 -9.62 12.04
CA LEU A 374 -20.67 -8.30 12.56
C LEU A 374 -21.81 -7.67 11.75
N ALA A 375 -21.78 -7.82 10.42
CA ALA A 375 -22.77 -7.24 9.51
C ALA A 375 -22.88 -8.07 8.20
N ASP A 376 -23.98 -7.86 7.47
CA ASP A 376 -24.19 -8.35 6.09
C ASP A 376 -23.61 -7.35 5.06
N GLU A 377 -22.36 -6.94 5.27
CA GLU A 377 -21.69 -5.94 4.43
C GLU A 377 -20.22 -6.34 4.21
N GLY A 378 -19.77 -6.29 2.95
CA GLY A 378 -18.42 -6.68 2.55
C GLY A 378 -17.55 -5.50 2.15
N SER A 379 -16.30 -5.78 1.75
CA SER A 379 -15.32 -4.78 1.33
C SER A 379 -15.77 -3.94 0.13
N ALA A 380 -16.73 -4.41 -0.67
CA ALA A 380 -17.29 -3.65 -1.80
C ALA A 380 -18.14 -2.45 -1.36
N SER A 381 -18.58 -2.40 -0.10
CA SER A 381 -19.28 -1.22 0.42
C SER A 381 -18.29 -0.07 0.65
N PRO A 382 -18.62 1.17 0.21
CA PRO A 382 -17.85 2.36 0.56
C PRO A 382 -17.67 2.54 2.06
N PHE A 383 -18.66 2.18 2.89
CA PHE A 383 -18.57 2.30 4.35
C PHE A 383 -17.43 1.41 4.90
N MET A 384 -17.41 0.13 4.52
CA MET A 384 -16.37 -0.81 4.93
C MET A 384 -15.01 -0.47 4.33
N ALA A 385 -14.97 -0.23 3.02
CA ALA A 385 -13.72 0.07 2.32
C ALA A 385 -13.04 1.31 2.89
N ARG A 386 -13.78 2.39 3.15
CA ARG A 386 -13.18 3.67 3.51
C ARG A 386 -12.86 3.79 4.99
N LEU A 387 -13.82 3.44 5.85
CA LEU A 387 -13.70 3.68 7.29
C LEU A 387 -12.96 2.56 8.02
N PHE A 388 -12.97 1.34 7.49
CA PHE A 388 -12.30 0.19 8.13
C PHE A 388 -11.02 -0.18 7.41
N MET A 389 -11.01 -0.27 6.08
CA MET A 389 -9.81 -0.69 5.36
C MET A 389 -8.90 0.50 5.07
N GLY A 390 -9.44 1.55 4.44
CA GLY A 390 -8.71 2.71 3.96
C GLY A 390 -7.98 3.44 5.08
N LEU A 391 -8.68 3.81 6.17
CA LEU A 391 -8.05 4.47 7.31
C LEU A 391 -6.97 3.60 7.99
N MET A 392 -7.13 2.28 8.03
CA MET A 392 -6.11 1.38 8.58
C MET A 392 -4.88 1.27 7.68
N ARG A 393 -5.05 1.28 6.35
CA ARG A 393 -3.90 1.37 5.42
C ARG A 393 -3.13 2.68 5.58
N LEU A 394 -3.84 3.79 5.77
CA LEU A 394 -3.19 5.09 6.03
C LEU A 394 -2.45 5.08 7.37
N ARG A 395 -3.02 4.47 8.42
CA ARG A 395 -2.37 4.26 9.72
C ARG A 395 -1.07 3.48 9.57
N ASP A 396 -1.05 2.41 8.78
CA ASP A 396 0.14 1.56 8.61
C ASP A 396 1.32 2.29 7.96
N ALA A 397 1.07 3.38 7.23
CA ALA A 397 2.13 4.24 6.68
C ALA A 397 2.81 5.14 7.73
N VAL A 398 2.18 5.32 8.91
CA VAL A 398 2.67 6.16 10.01
C VAL A 398 3.20 5.31 11.16
N TYR A 399 2.48 4.25 11.53
CA TYR A 399 2.77 3.45 12.73
C TYR A 399 3.33 2.08 12.36
N SER A 400 4.65 2.01 12.20
CA SER A 400 5.38 0.75 12.02
C SER A 400 5.63 0.02 13.35
N ASP A 401 5.66 0.75 14.46
CA ASP A 401 5.78 0.18 15.80
C ASP A 401 4.44 -0.44 16.27
N PRO A 402 4.41 -1.72 16.66
CA PRO A 402 3.19 -2.37 17.12
C PRO A 402 2.52 -1.71 18.33
N VAL A 403 3.29 -1.07 19.22
CA VAL A 403 2.74 -0.45 20.44
C VAL A 403 2.04 0.86 20.13
N GLU A 404 2.67 1.73 19.33
CA GLU A 404 2.00 2.96 18.88
C GLU A 404 0.81 2.67 17.99
N ARG A 405 0.89 1.61 17.15
CA ARG A 405 -0.25 1.14 16.36
C ARG A 405 -1.42 0.71 17.24
N ASP A 406 -1.16 -0.09 18.28
CA ASP A 406 -2.19 -0.53 19.24
C ASP A 406 -2.85 0.64 19.98
N ARG A 407 -2.09 1.70 20.31
CA ARG A 407 -2.67 2.91 20.91
C ARG A 407 -3.64 3.61 19.97
N PHE A 408 -3.27 3.75 18.69
CA PHE A 408 -4.18 4.29 17.68
C PHE A 408 -5.41 3.39 17.53
N ASP A 409 -5.24 2.08 17.44
CA ASP A 409 -6.33 1.12 17.23
C ASP A 409 -7.35 1.18 18.36
N LYS A 410 -6.90 1.23 19.62
CA LYS A 410 -7.78 1.40 20.79
C LYS A 410 -8.56 2.72 20.78
N ALA A 411 -7.91 3.80 20.36
CA ALA A 411 -8.59 5.10 20.25
C ALA A 411 -9.58 5.12 19.07
N PHE A 412 -9.25 4.42 17.99
CA PHE A 412 -10.08 4.35 16.80
C PHE A 412 -11.29 3.44 16.99
N ASP A 413 -11.15 2.26 17.61
CA ASP A 413 -12.15 1.18 17.73
C ASP A 413 -13.58 1.63 18.10
N PHE A 414 -13.68 2.63 18.96
CA PHE A 414 -14.97 3.20 19.37
C PHE A 414 -15.74 3.87 18.22
N VAL A 415 -15.03 4.52 17.30
CA VAL A 415 -15.59 5.27 16.16
C VAL A 415 -16.32 4.36 15.18
N PRO A 416 -15.69 3.35 14.53
CA PRO A 416 -16.35 2.46 13.60
C PRO A 416 -17.47 1.66 14.26
N THR A 417 -17.28 1.21 15.51
CA THR A 417 -18.31 0.45 16.25
C THR A 417 -19.57 1.29 16.47
N SER A 418 -19.41 2.55 16.87
CA SER A 418 -20.54 3.47 17.05
C SER A 418 -21.18 3.85 15.71
N LEU A 419 -20.39 4.04 14.65
CA LEU A 419 -20.89 4.30 13.30
C LEU A 419 -21.74 3.17 12.74
N PHE A 420 -21.37 1.92 13.02
CA PHE A 420 -22.18 0.77 12.67
C PHE A 420 -23.57 0.85 13.29
N THR A 421 -23.66 1.18 14.57
CA THR A 421 -24.95 1.39 15.25
C THR A 421 -25.74 2.49 14.55
N VAL A 422 -25.13 3.64 14.27
CA VAL A 422 -25.80 4.75 13.57
C VAL A 422 -26.34 4.32 12.20
N ARG A 423 -25.55 3.57 11.43
CA ARG A 423 -25.93 3.06 10.11
C ARG A 423 -27.06 2.03 10.18
N SER A 424 -26.96 1.06 11.10
CA SER A 424 -28.02 0.07 11.31
C SER A 424 -29.33 0.74 11.74
N THR A 425 -29.28 1.69 12.66
CA THR A 425 -30.47 2.43 13.10
C THR A 425 -31.07 3.28 11.98
N ALA A 426 -30.26 3.94 11.16
CA ALA A 426 -30.76 4.68 10.00
C ALA A 426 -31.50 3.74 9.01
N LYS A 427 -30.93 2.55 8.75
CA LYS A 427 -31.56 1.52 7.92
C LYS A 427 -32.89 1.05 8.52
N GLU A 428 -32.93 0.74 9.82
CA GLU A 428 -34.14 0.33 10.52
C GLU A 428 -35.24 1.41 10.45
N ILE A 429 -34.88 2.69 10.59
CA ILE A 429 -35.82 3.82 10.44
C ILE A 429 -36.39 3.86 9.02
N SER A 430 -35.54 3.75 7.99
CA SER A 430 -35.97 3.72 6.60
C SER A 430 -36.88 2.53 6.31
N GLU A 431 -36.56 1.34 6.81
CA GLU A 431 -37.37 0.13 6.63
C GLU A 431 -38.73 0.23 7.34
N LEU A 432 -38.76 0.72 8.58
CA LEU A 432 -39.99 0.95 9.35
C LEU A 432 -40.92 1.92 8.63
N TRP A 433 -40.39 3.06 8.16
CA TRP A 433 -41.17 4.05 7.44
C TRP A 433 -41.70 3.52 6.11
N SER A 434 -40.81 2.95 5.29
CA SER A 434 -41.17 2.46 3.95
C SER A 434 -42.20 1.33 4.03
N GLY A 435 -42.04 0.42 4.99
CA GLY A 435 -42.97 -0.68 5.23
C GLY A 435 -44.35 -0.17 5.65
N HIS A 436 -44.42 0.78 6.59
CA HIS A 436 -45.69 1.36 7.03
C HIS A 436 -46.38 2.16 5.92
N ALA A 437 -45.64 3.02 5.21
CA ALA A 437 -46.17 3.79 4.09
C ALA A 437 -46.74 2.88 3.00
N LEU A 438 -46.08 1.76 2.69
CA LEU A 438 -46.57 0.76 1.74
C LEU A 438 -47.87 0.11 2.23
N LYS A 439 -47.92 -0.37 3.48
CA LYS A 439 -49.13 -0.99 4.07
C LYS A 439 -50.33 -0.06 4.07
N ILE A 440 -50.10 1.24 4.26
CA ILE A 440 -51.15 2.27 4.19
C ILE A 440 -51.61 2.46 2.75
N ALA A 441 -50.66 2.59 1.81
CA ALA A 441 -50.96 2.80 0.40
C ALA A 441 -51.70 1.61 -0.25
N THR A 442 -51.41 0.37 0.17
CA THR A 442 -52.08 -0.85 -0.30
C THR A 442 -53.41 -1.11 0.41
N GLY A 443 -53.70 -0.36 1.49
CA GLY A 443 -54.88 -0.56 2.32
C GLY A 443 -54.83 -1.79 3.23
N GLU A 444 -53.67 -2.44 3.37
CA GLU A 444 -53.49 -3.66 4.18
C GLU A 444 -53.88 -3.44 5.66
N VAL A 445 -53.51 -2.28 6.20
CA VAL A 445 -53.75 -1.91 7.62
C VAL A 445 -54.80 -0.81 7.78
N VAL A 446 -55.55 -0.52 6.71
CA VAL A 446 -56.54 0.55 6.66
C VAL A 446 -57.94 -0.05 6.62
N ARG A 447 -58.74 0.18 7.67
CA ARG A 447 -60.17 -0.19 7.70
C ARG A 447 -61.06 1.04 7.69
N ARG A 448 -62.00 1.08 6.75
CA ARG A 448 -63.06 2.10 6.71
C ARG A 448 -64.33 1.55 7.38
N GLN A 449 -64.77 2.19 8.46
CA GLN A 449 -66.04 1.88 9.15
C GLN A 449 -66.92 3.14 9.14
N GLY A 450 -67.78 3.25 8.12
CA GLY A 450 -68.57 4.46 7.90
C GLY A 450 -67.68 5.66 7.59
N VAL A 451 -67.78 6.71 8.41
CA VAL A 451 -66.94 7.93 8.30
C VAL A 451 -65.60 7.76 9.04
N ALA A 452 -65.46 6.73 9.88
CA ALA A 452 -64.24 6.48 10.63
C ALA A 452 -63.21 5.71 9.80
N ILE A 453 -61.97 6.20 9.83
CA ILE A 453 -60.79 5.52 9.30
C ILE A 453 -60.02 4.94 10.48
N HIS A 454 -59.83 3.63 10.47
CA HIS A 454 -59.04 2.90 11.45
C HIS A 454 -57.72 2.48 10.80
N ILE A 455 -56.62 2.78 11.50
CA ILE A 455 -55.29 2.26 11.16
C ILE A 455 -54.96 1.20 12.20
N ASP A 456 -54.80 -0.04 11.75
CA ASP A 456 -54.70 -1.21 12.63
C ASP A 456 -53.30 -1.39 13.23
N GLU A 457 -52.29 -0.79 12.62
CA GLU A 457 -50.89 -0.84 13.05
C GLU A 457 -50.33 0.59 13.22
N SER A 458 -49.59 0.84 14.31
CA SER A 458 -48.87 2.10 14.53
C SER A 458 -47.38 1.82 14.69
N ILE A 459 -46.56 2.62 14.00
CA ILE A 459 -45.11 2.60 14.13
C ILE A 459 -44.56 3.66 15.09
N ASP A 460 -45.41 4.54 15.65
CA ASP A 460 -44.97 5.76 16.35
C ASP A 460 -43.98 5.48 17.49
N LYS A 461 -44.26 4.47 18.31
CA LYS A 461 -43.42 4.10 19.47
C LYS A 461 -42.05 3.62 19.01
N GLU A 462 -42.03 2.77 18.00
CA GLU A 462 -40.80 2.13 17.52
C GLU A 462 -39.96 3.13 16.70
N LEU A 463 -40.59 3.90 15.82
CA LEU A 463 -39.94 4.97 15.07
C LEU A 463 -39.31 6.01 16.00
N ARG A 464 -40.02 6.43 17.05
CA ARG A 464 -39.48 7.35 18.08
C ARG A 464 -38.26 6.75 18.77
N ARG A 465 -38.34 5.50 19.22
CA ARG A 465 -37.24 4.79 19.89
C ARG A 465 -35.99 4.76 18.99
N GLN A 466 -36.17 4.48 17.71
CA GLN A 466 -35.06 4.42 16.77
C GLN A 466 -34.45 5.80 16.48
N VAL A 467 -35.26 6.85 16.35
CA VAL A 467 -34.76 8.24 16.20
C VAL A 467 -33.97 8.68 17.42
N GLU A 468 -34.47 8.40 18.63
CA GLU A 468 -33.75 8.67 19.89
C GLU A 468 -32.40 7.96 19.91
N HIS A 469 -32.38 6.69 19.50
CA HIS A 469 -31.16 5.90 19.44
C HIS A 469 -30.17 6.44 18.40
N PHE A 470 -30.65 6.81 17.21
CA PHE A 470 -29.84 7.40 16.13
C PHE A 470 -29.16 8.69 16.59
N LEU A 471 -29.93 9.64 17.13
CA LEU A 471 -29.41 10.94 17.56
C LEU A 471 -28.34 10.80 18.65
N ASN A 472 -28.56 9.91 19.61
CA ASN A 472 -27.61 9.65 20.68
C ASN A 472 -26.33 8.99 20.18
N SER A 473 -26.45 7.97 19.32
CA SER A 473 -25.30 7.27 18.76
C SER A 473 -24.50 8.18 17.82
N ALA A 474 -25.14 8.97 16.96
CA ALA A 474 -24.47 9.89 16.06
C ALA A 474 -23.75 11.01 16.81
N ALA A 475 -24.38 11.61 17.83
CA ALA A 475 -23.74 12.60 18.69
C ALA A 475 -22.54 12.00 19.46
N ARG A 476 -22.63 10.73 19.87
CA ARG A 476 -21.56 10.01 20.56
C ARG A 476 -20.35 9.76 19.66
N VAL A 477 -20.55 9.38 18.40
CA VAL A 477 -19.47 9.22 17.40
C VAL A 477 -18.61 10.48 17.35
N ILE A 478 -19.23 11.65 17.23
CA ILE A 478 -18.50 12.91 17.05
C ILE A 478 -17.93 13.47 18.36
N LYS A 479 -18.71 13.46 19.45
CA LYS A 479 -18.29 14.07 20.73
C LYS A 479 -17.30 13.21 21.52
N GLN A 480 -17.49 11.89 21.51
CA GLN A 480 -16.63 10.99 22.29
C GLN A 480 -15.58 10.34 21.38
N GLY A 481 -16.03 9.76 20.27
CA GLY A 481 -15.14 9.04 19.35
C GLY A 481 -14.14 9.96 18.66
N MET A 482 -14.62 10.88 17.83
CA MET A 482 -13.74 11.74 17.05
C MET A 482 -12.93 12.70 17.92
N GLN A 483 -13.49 13.22 19.02
CA GLN A 483 -12.71 14.04 19.96
C GLN A 483 -11.57 13.22 20.60
N GLY A 484 -11.82 11.99 21.02
CA GLY A 484 -10.78 11.11 21.58
C GLY A 484 -9.70 10.75 20.56
N LEU A 485 -10.12 10.35 19.36
CA LEU A 485 -9.21 9.98 18.28
C LEU A 485 -8.33 11.16 17.82
N THR A 486 -8.92 12.32 17.59
CA THR A 486 -8.16 13.51 17.15
C THR A 486 -7.22 14.00 18.24
N ALA A 487 -7.62 13.97 19.52
CA ALA A 487 -6.72 14.27 20.63
C ALA A 487 -5.51 13.34 20.63
N GLN A 488 -5.70 12.04 20.41
CA GLN A 488 -4.60 11.07 20.28
C GLN A 488 -3.70 11.35 19.06
N LEU A 489 -4.28 11.89 17.99
CA LEU A 489 -3.54 12.35 16.81
C LEU A 489 -2.92 13.75 16.98
N GLY A 490 -3.09 14.38 18.14
CA GLY A 490 -2.50 15.69 18.49
C GLY A 490 -3.29 16.90 17.99
N VAL A 491 -4.60 16.74 17.77
CA VAL A 491 -5.52 17.81 17.35
C VAL A 491 -6.71 17.87 18.31
N ASP A 492 -6.88 18.98 19.02
CA ASP A 492 -8.06 19.18 19.88
C ASP A 492 -9.21 19.80 19.07
N ILE A 493 -10.30 19.05 18.91
CA ILE A 493 -11.54 19.53 18.28
C ILE A 493 -12.68 19.73 19.29
N GLY A 494 -12.42 19.57 20.59
CA GLY A 494 -13.47 19.60 21.62
C GLY A 494 -14.23 20.92 21.70
N PHE A 495 -13.65 22.02 21.24
CA PHE A 495 -14.32 23.31 21.11
C PHE A 495 -15.49 23.29 20.11
N MET A 496 -15.49 22.37 19.14
CA MET A 496 -16.53 22.22 18.11
C MET A 496 -17.92 21.97 18.71
N PHE A 497 -17.98 21.42 19.93
CA PHE A 497 -19.23 21.06 20.58
C PHE A 497 -19.59 21.95 21.78
N LYS A 498 -18.83 23.02 22.01
CA LYS A 498 -19.07 24.00 23.09
C LYS A 498 -20.00 25.13 22.61
N GLN A 499 -20.37 26.02 23.53
CA GLN A 499 -21.14 27.23 23.22
C GLN A 499 -20.39 28.15 22.24
N GLN A 500 -21.14 29.01 21.54
CA GLN A 500 -20.66 29.83 20.44
C GLN A 500 -19.34 30.57 20.73
N THR A 501 -19.23 31.24 21.88
CA THR A 501 -18.02 31.99 22.25
C THR A 501 -16.78 31.10 22.39
N ALA A 502 -16.92 29.88 22.91
CA ALA A 502 -15.83 28.94 23.04
C ALA A 502 -15.46 28.31 21.69
N PHE A 503 -16.45 28.11 20.82
CA PHE A 503 -16.27 27.64 19.47
C PHE A 503 -15.49 28.65 18.61
N GLU A 504 -15.92 29.91 18.59
CA GLU A 504 -15.25 30.98 17.84
C GLU A 504 -13.79 31.17 18.27
N ARG A 505 -13.53 31.10 19.58
CA ARG A 505 -12.17 31.13 20.12
C ARG A 505 -11.33 29.94 19.63
N GLY A 506 -11.87 28.72 19.73
CA GLY A 506 -11.16 27.52 19.29
C GLY A 506 -10.89 27.49 17.79
N ILE A 507 -11.83 27.97 16.96
CA ILE A 507 -11.61 28.15 15.51
C ILE A 507 -10.52 29.17 15.23
N ALA A 508 -10.52 30.32 15.94
CA ALA A 508 -9.49 31.34 15.77
C ALA A 508 -8.08 30.82 16.13
N GLU A 509 -7.98 30.07 17.23
CA GLU A 509 -6.72 29.41 17.65
C GLU A 509 -6.27 28.35 16.64
N LEU A 510 -7.18 27.49 16.17
CA LEU A 510 -6.86 26.44 15.21
C LEU A 510 -6.46 27.04 13.85
N LYS A 511 -7.08 28.15 13.43
CA LYS A 511 -6.78 28.80 12.14
C LYS A 511 -5.33 29.28 12.04
N ALA A 512 -4.69 29.59 13.17
CA ALA A 512 -3.28 29.98 13.22
C ALA A 512 -2.31 28.82 12.91
N THR A 513 -2.71 27.56 13.15
CA THR A 513 -1.85 26.37 13.00
C THR A 513 -2.31 25.41 11.91
N ALA A 514 -3.60 25.42 11.59
CA ALA A 514 -4.26 24.49 10.69
C ALA A 514 -5.47 25.16 9.98
N PRO A 515 -5.24 26.15 9.10
CA PRO A 515 -6.31 26.96 8.51
C PRO A 515 -7.36 26.13 7.75
N LEU A 516 -6.94 25.13 6.97
CA LEU A 516 -7.85 24.28 6.20
C LEU A 516 -8.74 23.41 7.11
N LEU A 517 -8.19 22.88 8.21
CA LEU A 517 -8.98 22.14 9.18
C LEU A 517 -9.96 23.07 9.91
N ALA A 518 -9.52 24.27 10.30
CA ALA A 518 -10.39 25.26 10.94
C ALA A 518 -11.59 25.62 10.04
N GLU A 519 -11.36 25.85 8.75
CA GLU A 519 -12.42 26.08 7.76
C GLU A 519 -13.37 24.88 7.64
N TYR A 520 -12.82 23.66 7.55
CA TYR A 520 -13.62 22.44 7.49
C TYR A 520 -14.52 22.27 8.73
N LEU A 521 -13.98 22.50 9.93
CA LEU A 521 -14.72 22.38 11.19
C LEU A 521 -15.80 23.47 11.31
N ASP A 522 -15.50 24.69 10.86
CA ASP A 522 -16.46 25.79 10.86
C ASP A 522 -17.65 25.50 9.94
N GLN A 523 -17.38 25.11 8.69
CA GLN A 523 -18.41 24.72 7.74
C GLN A 523 -19.22 23.51 8.25
N SER A 524 -18.55 22.49 8.82
CA SER A 524 -19.24 21.32 9.39
C SER A 524 -20.21 21.69 10.51
N ARG A 525 -19.83 22.64 11.39
CA ARG A 525 -20.70 23.10 12.46
C ARG A 525 -21.91 23.86 11.94
N GLN A 526 -21.68 24.81 11.04
CA GLN A 526 -22.73 25.66 10.46
C GLN A 526 -23.75 24.86 9.65
N THR A 527 -23.30 23.81 8.96
CA THR A 527 -24.15 23.07 8.01
C THR A 527 -24.93 21.93 8.65
N TRP A 528 -24.34 21.15 9.57
CA TRP A 528 -24.99 19.93 10.06
C TRP A 528 -24.72 19.61 11.54
N SER A 529 -23.49 19.80 12.03
CA SER A 529 -23.14 19.23 13.34
C SER A 529 -23.85 19.94 14.49
N GLU A 530 -24.04 21.26 14.41
CA GLU A 530 -24.80 21.97 15.42
C GLU A 530 -26.27 21.56 15.42
N ARG A 531 -26.85 21.34 14.23
CA ARG A 531 -28.23 20.86 14.09
C ARG A 531 -28.41 19.49 14.72
N LEU A 532 -27.49 18.54 14.47
CA LEU A 532 -27.49 17.23 15.10
C LEU A 532 -27.43 17.34 16.64
N ILE A 533 -26.51 18.15 17.16
CA ILE A 533 -26.33 18.33 18.60
C ILE A 533 -27.56 19.00 19.23
N LYS A 534 -28.15 20.01 18.58
CA LYS A 534 -29.39 20.65 19.04
C LYS A 534 -30.54 19.66 19.09
N SER A 535 -30.77 18.88 18.03
CA SER A 535 -31.82 17.84 18.02
C SER A 535 -31.66 16.81 19.14
N ARG A 536 -30.43 16.39 19.44
CA ARG A 536 -30.15 15.49 20.57
C ARG A 536 -30.37 16.16 21.94
N ILE A 537 -30.00 17.44 22.09
CA ILE A 537 -30.25 18.20 23.32
C ILE A 537 -31.74 18.41 23.55
N ASP A 538 -32.50 18.77 22.52
CA ASP A 538 -33.94 19.02 22.63
C ASP A 538 -34.69 17.76 23.09
N LEU A 539 -34.25 16.61 22.60
CA LEU A 539 -34.73 15.29 22.99
C LEU A 539 -34.46 14.95 24.46
N GLU A 540 -33.25 15.23 24.95
CA GLU A 540 -32.86 14.89 26.33
C GLU A 540 -33.34 15.89 27.39
N HIS A 541 -33.47 17.18 27.02
CA HIS A 541 -33.59 18.26 28.00
C HIS A 541 -34.78 19.18 27.77
N ASN A 542 -35.37 19.24 26.57
CA ASN A 542 -36.45 20.17 26.24
C ASN A 542 -37.81 19.48 26.01
N ASN A 543 -37.99 18.25 26.50
CA ASN A 543 -39.20 17.43 26.35
C ASN A 543 -39.67 17.28 24.89
N TRP A 544 -38.77 17.45 23.92
CA TRP A 544 -39.11 17.21 22.53
C TRP A 544 -39.24 15.72 22.29
N SER A 545 -40.26 15.32 21.54
CA SER A 545 -40.41 13.95 21.06
C SER A 545 -40.83 13.97 19.61
N LEU A 546 -40.46 12.93 18.85
CA LEU A 546 -40.86 12.81 17.46
C LEU A 546 -42.41 12.90 17.35
N PRO A 547 -42.94 13.78 16.49
CA PRO A 547 -44.36 13.84 16.20
C PRO A 547 -44.91 12.48 15.75
N ARG A 548 -46.19 12.23 15.99
CA ARG A 548 -46.85 11.03 15.48
C ARG A 548 -47.01 11.11 13.97
N VAL A 549 -47.04 9.95 13.31
CA VAL A 549 -47.44 9.84 11.91
C VAL A 549 -48.85 10.41 11.75
N SER A 550 -49.01 11.34 10.81
CA SER A 550 -50.32 11.84 10.39
C SER A 550 -50.74 11.19 9.07
N TYR A 551 -52.02 11.26 8.74
CA TYR A 551 -52.58 10.63 7.55
C TYR A 551 -53.39 11.65 6.77
N ASP A 552 -53.08 11.79 5.49
CA ASP A 552 -53.87 12.61 4.56
C ASP A 552 -55.01 11.76 4.00
N THR A 553 -56.23 12.26 4.17
CA THR A 553 -57.49 11.63 3.75
C THR A 553 -58.24 12.47 2.72
N SER A 554 -57.62 13.50 2.15
CA SER A 554 -58.23 14.40 1.17
C SER A 554 -58.45 13.75 -0.20
N GLY A 555 -57.71 12.69 -0.51
CA GLY A 555 -57.79 11.93 -1.76
C GLY A 555 -58.59 10.62 -1.65
N ALA A 556 -58.70 9.90 -2.77
CA ALA A 556 -59.34 8.58 -2.81
C ALA A 556 -58.58 7.53 -1.97
N ASN A 557 -57.25 7.68 -1.90
CA ASN A 557 -56.34 6.84 -1.12
C ASN A 557 -55.88 7.57 0.14
N ILE A 558 -55.62 6.82 1.21
CA ILE A 558 -55.02 7.36 2.43
C ILE A 558 -53.52 7.36 2.27
N VAL A 559 -52.86 8.45 2.63
CA VAL A 559 -51.40 8.59 2.53
C VAL A 559 -50.84 8.88 3.91
N ALA A 560 -49.85 8.09 4.34
CA ALA A 560 -49.09 8.38 5.55
C ALA A 560 -48.14 9.57 5.32
N VAL A 561 -48.14 10.54 6.23
CA VAL A 561 -47.27 11.72 6.20
C VAL A 561 -46.14 11.52 7.20
N GLU A 562 -44.91 11.66 6.70
CA GLU A 562 -43.71 11.38 7.46
C GLU A 562 -43.48 12.41 8.58
N PRO A 563 -43.21 11.98 9.82
CA PRO A 563 -42.83 12.89 10.88
C PRO A 563 -41.55 13.66 10.57
N LEU A 564 -41.46 14.88 11.08
CA LEU A 564 -40.33 15.77 10.83
C LEU A 564 -39.35 15.83 12.01
N VAL A 565 -38.05 15.83 11.71
CA VAL A 565 -36.96 16.17 12.63
C VAL A 565 -36.30 17.45 12.13
N ALA A 566 -36.34 18.50 12.95
CA ALA A 566 -35.82 19.82 12.60
C ALA A 566 -36.30 20.28 11.20
N GLY A 567 -37.58 20.11 10.91
CA GLY A 567 -38.23 20.53 9.66
C GLY A 567 -37.98 19.64 8.43
N GLN A 568 -37.34 18.48 8.57
CA GLN A 568 -37.13 17.54 7.46
C GLN A 568 -37.75 16.17 7.75
N PRO A 569 -38.23 15.43 6.73
CA PRO A 569 -38.66 14.05 6.88
C PRO A 569 -37.61 13.21 7.63
N VAL A 570 -38.06 12.35 8.54
CA VAL A 570 -37.16 11.63 9.44
C VAL A 570 -36.12 10.81 8.67
N THR A 571 -36.52 10.12 7.60
CA THR A 571 -35.63 9.31 6.75
C THR A 571 -34.58 10.15 6.04
N GLU A 572 -34.97 11.30 5.47
CA GLU A 572 -34.03 12.24 4.85
C GLU A 572 -33.05 12.82 5.87
N PHE A 573 -33.55 13.18 7.07
CA PHE A 573 -32.71 13.71 8.14
C PHE A 573 -31.66 12.69 8.59
N VAL A 574 -32.07 11.45 8.89
CA VAL A 574 -31.13 10.43 9.40
C VAL A 574 -30.12 10.02 8.33
N GLN A 575 -30.54 9.89 7.07
CA GLN A 575 -29.60 9.57 5.98
C GLN A 575 -28.61 10.71 5.76
N GLY A 576 -29.09 11.97 5.73
CA GLY A 576 -28.23 13.14 5.59
C GLY A 576 -27.21 13.24 6.74
N MET A 577 -27.65 13.04 7.98
CA MET A 577 -26.76 13.08 9.14
C MET A 577 -25.76 11.92 9.14
N LEU A 578 -26.18 10.70 8.77
CA LEU A 578 -25.28 9.56 8.63
C LEU A 578 -24.17 9.88 7.61
N ASP A 579 -24.53 10.39 6.43
CA ASP A 579 -23.57 10.77 5.40
C ASP A 579 -22.56 11.81 5.92
N ARG A 580 -23.05 12.85 6.61
CA ARG A 580 -22.18 13.90 7.16
C ARG A 580 -21.23 13.36 8.21
N VAL A 581 -21.71 12.51 9.12
CA VAL A 581 -20.88 11.92 10.17
C VAL A 581 -19.82 10.99 9.56
N CYS A 582 -20.17 10.19 8.55
CA CYS A 582 -19.21 9.35 7.83
C CYS A 582 -18.13 10.18 7.11
N CYS A 583 -18.50 11.23 6.38
CA CYS A 583 -17.53 12.14 5.75
C CYS A 583 -16.60 12.78 6.79
N PHE A 584 -17.18 13.29 7.89
CA PHE A 584 -16.41 13.92 8.96
C PHE A 584 -15.38 12.99 9.57
N VAL A 585 -15.77 11.74 9.85
CA VAL A 585 -14.86 10.73 10.39
C VAL A 585 -13.73 10.44 9.42
N GLU A 586 -14.04 10.22 8.14
CA GLU A 586 -13.03 9.91 7.13
C GLU A 586 -12.05 11.08 6.90
N ASP A 587 -12.59 12.28 6.62
CA ASP A 587 -11.81 13.47 6.28
C ASP A 587 -10.89 13.90 7.42
N VAL A 588 -11.45 14.03 8.63
CA VAL A 588 -10.68 14.52 9.78
C VAL A 588 -9.62 13.50 10.19
N THR A 589 -9.94 12.19 10.14
CA THR A 589 -8.97 11.14 10.45
C THR A 589 -7.86 11.11 9.40
N ALA A 590 -8.20 11.12 8.11
CA ALA A 590 -7.22 11.12 7.03
C ALA A 590 -6.30 12.36 7.10
N HIS A 591 -6.86 13.55 7.38
CA HIS A 591 -6.08 14.78 7.56
C HIS A 591 -5.10 14.68 8.74
N CYS A 592 -5.58 14.18 9.88
CA CYS A 592 -4.74 14.03 11.07
C CYS A 592 -3.63 12.99 10.86
N ILE A 593 -3.92 11.88 10.17
CA ILE A 593 -2.91 10.88 9.78
C ILE A 593 -1.90 11.50 8.79
N GLN A 594 -2.36 12.23 7.78
CA GLN A 594 -1.48 12.89 6.79
C GLN A 594 -0.46 13.82 7.46
N LYS A 595 -0.83 14.52 8.54
CA LYS A 595 0.08 15.36 9.31
C LYS A 595 1.16 14.60 10.07
N LYS A 596 0.94 13.32 10.37
CA LYS A 596 1.91 12.44 11.03
C LYS A 596 2.78 11.68 10.03
N MET A 597 2.47 11.72 8.74
CA MET A 597 3.27 11.06 7.72
C MET A 597 4.67 11.66 7.63
N PRO A 598 5.71 10.82 7.42
CA PRO A 598 7.03 11.31 7.08
C PRO A 598 6.98 12.25 5.87
N ALA A 599 7.72 13.36 5.92
CA ALA A 599 7.74 14.39 4.88
C ALA A 599 7.84 13.88 3.41
N PRO A 600 8.55 12.78 3.10
CA PRO A 600 8.65 12.27 1.74
C PRO A 600 7.37 11.65 1.15
N ILE A 601 6.35 11.37 1.98
CA ILE A 601 5.08 10.78 1.53
C ILE A 601 3.88 11.62 1.98
N THR A 602 2.77 11.43 1.31
CA THR A 602 1.50 12.10 1.61
C THR A 602 0.32 11.24 1.18
N ILE A 603 -0.90 11.74 1.38
CA ILE A 603 -2.14 11.15 0.90
C ILE A 603 -2.57 11.84 -0.40
N ALA A 604 -3.06 11.07 -1.35
CA ALA A 604 -3.82 11.56 -2.50
C ALA A 604 -5.21 10.92 -2.53
N GLU A 605 -6.16 11.65 -3.10
CA GLU A 605 -7.51 11.17 -3.35
C GLU A 605 -7.56 10.36 -4.64
N ILE A 606 -8.24 9.22 -4.59
CA ILE A 606 -8.54 8.36 -5.73
C ILE A 606 -9.83 8.89 -6.36
N PRO A 607 -9.80 9.37 -7.62
CA PRO A 607 -11.01 9.81 -8.31
C PRO A 607 -12.06 8.70 -8.29
N LEU A 608 -13.34 9.06 -8.10
CA LEU A 608 -14.44 8.10 -7.96
C LEU A 608 -14.46 7.04 -9.08
N ALA A 609 -14.23 7.44 -10.32
CA ALA A 609 -14.19 6.55 -11.49
C ALA A 609 -13.00 5.57 -11.52
N GLN A 610 -11.96 5.80 -10.70
CA GLN A 610 -10.77 4.97 -10.59
C GLN A 610 -10.78 4.08 -9.34
N ARG A 611 -11.81 4.20 -8.48
CA ARG A 611 -11.92 3.37 -7.27
C ARG A 611 -12.29 1.94 -7.66
N ARG A 612 -11.69 0.98 -6.98
CA ARG A 612 -11.90 -0.46 -7.23
C ARG A 612 -13.29 -0.88 -6.76
N PRO A 613 -14.13 -1.53 -7.59
CA PRO A 613 -15.47 -1.95 -7.17
C PRO A 613 -15.48 -2.89 -5.96
N GLU A 614 -14.46 -3.74 -5.81
CA GLU A 614 -14.37 -4.70 -4.71
C GLU A 614 -13.85 -4.10 -3.39
N ALA A 615 -13.28 -2.89 -3.45
CA ALA A 615 -12.76 -2.13 -2.31
C ALA A 615 -12.65 -0.63 -2.70
N PRO A 616 -13.77 0.12 -2.72
CA PRO A 616 -13.80 1.50 -3.19
C PRO A 616 -13.24 2.50 -2.18
N GLU A 617 -11.96 2.34 -1.85
CA GLU A 617 -11.19 3.24 -0.99
C GLU A 617 -11.04 4.60 -1.65
N ARG A 618 -11.12 5.67 -0.86
CA ARG A 618 -10.99 7.05 -1.35
C ARG A 618 -9.55 7.55 -1.35
N PHE A 619 -8.70 7.05 -0.47
CA PHE A 619 -7.36 7.58 -0.25
C PHE A 619 -6.29 6.54 -0.52
N GLN A 620 -5.16 7.00 -1.05
CA GLN A 620 -3.94 6.21 -1.19
C GLN A 620 -2.72 7.00 -0.72
N VAL A 621 -1.69 6.29 -0.26
CA VAL A 621 -0.37 6.87 -0.02
C VAL A 621 0.32 7.15 -1.35
N THR A 622 1.00 8.28 -1.45
CA THR A 622 1.78 8.70 -2.62
C THR A 622 3.04 9.44 -2.17
N LEU A 623 3.96 9.71 -3.11
CA LEU A 623 5.13 10.53 -2.82
C LEU A 623 4.74 12.01 -2.75
N ALA A 624 5.35 12.76 -1.84
CA ALA A 624 5.13 14.20 -1.73
C ALA A 624 5.67 14.98 -2.94
N VAL A 625 6.70 14.45 -3.61
CA VAL A 625 7.30 14.99 -4.83
C VAL A 625 7.21 13.93 -5.92
N GLY A 626 6.75 14.31 -7.11
CA GLY A 626 6.58 13.41 -8.26
C GLY A 626 5.43 12.40 -8.14
N GLY A 627 4.72 12.37 -7.02
CA GLY A 627 3.53 11.56 -6.81
C GLY A 627 2.25 12.21 -7.34
N LYS A 628 1.10 11.65 -6.96
CA LYS A 628 -0.22 12.24 -7.19
C LYS A 628 -0.41 13.54 -6.37
N PRO A 629 -1.31 14.44 -6.80
CA PRO A 629 -1.59 15.66 -6.05
C PRO A 629 -1.92 15.38 -4.59
N ARG A 630 -1.27 16.11 -3.68
CA ARG A 630 -1.56 16.06 -2.25
C ARG A 630 -3.03 16.38 -2.03
N TRP A 631 -3.73 15.51 -1.31
CA TRP A 631 -5.07 15.78 -0.85
C TRP A 631 -5.04 16.82 0.27
N GLU A 632 -5.94 17.80 0.18
CA GLU A 632 -6.16 18.82 1.21
C GLU A 632 -7.59 18.69 1.73
N ILE A 633 -7.73 18.77 3.05
CA ILE A 633 -9.05 18.70 3.69
C ILE A 633 -9.89 19.89 3.22
N SER A 634 -11.08 19.59 2.73
CA SER A 634 -12.05 20.57 2.26
C SER A 634 -13.45 20.03 2.49
N TYR A 635 -14.38 20.89 2.90
CA TYR A 635 -15.75 20.45 3.16
C TYR A 635 -16.48 20.25 1.85
N GLN A 636 -17.14 19.10 1.70
CA GLN A 636 -17.90 18.75 0.51
C GLN A 636 -19.35 18.41 0.90
N SER A 637 -20.33 19.02 0.23
CA SER A 637 -21.75 18.76 0.46
C SER A 637 -22.26 17.47 -0.19
N GLN A 638 -21.46 16.82 -1.04
CA GLN A 638 -21.84 15.59 -1.73
C GLN A 638 -22.01 14.43 -0.73
N PRO A 639 -22.94 13.47 -0.96
CA PRO A 639 -23.12 12.28 -0.13
C PRO A 639 -21.83 11.48 0.06
N PHE A 640 -21.71 10.77 1.18
CA PHE A 640 -20.49 10.01 1.51
C PHE A 640 -20.03 9.14 0.35
N GLU A 641 -20.92 8.37 -0.27
CA GLU A 641 -20.60 7.46 -1.38
C GLU A 641 -20.17 8.17 -2.69
N LYS A 642 -20.46 9.47 -2.83
CA LYS A 642 -20.17 10.27 -4.03
C LYS A 642 -18.94 11.16 -3.89
N VAL A 643 -18.56 11.46 -2.64
CA VAL A 643 -17.31 12.13 -2.27
C VAL A 643 -16.13 11.23 -2.59
#